data_AF-T0QB35-F1
#
_entry.id   AF-T0QB35-F1
#
_cell.length_a   1.000
_cell.length_b   1.000
_cell.length_c   1.000
_cell.angle_alpha   90.00
_cell.angle_beta   90.00
_cell.angle_gamma   90.00
#
_symmetry.space_group_name_H-M   'P 1'
#
loop_
_entity.id
_entity.type
_entity.pdbx_description
1 polymer ?
#
loop_
_entity_poly.entity_id
_entity_poly.type
_entity_poly.pdbx_seq_one_letter_code
_entity_poly.pdbx_strand_id
1 'polypeptide(L)'
;MAGRYPGPILTSLDGVAAWRTSFLTCTETDAHIKYYLTKDYLDPSLADAITADDMAQMLRDAKALMPTSRLDDLPPDERAAALAQRRSQYNAHINVFKESLLGSLQAARAKAAAAYLSSAIAPALAVGNRSDPYKLWQRLQRPASSGDVMALLQGVLDLSCEPASGAAFFTSFEAAMAPLTAALLDHEPTIQAIDGIEFDPVAEPWFEAYRAHVADKVQATLLATLFAPELNLQFRAWSKMKLEYRFLRQRVENYLRDLPPGATLKRKQPTAVTPSQAKKPKPANSNDDDAVDVKMEPSTEAPVAPTPTNMMSFAEYHKRRTTASSPPRPSPLVHAAQPPASSNHGRSEPPAHEAAPSAASFLSSLDHLLDESRPVRASRWDTQSDEQSSYYHEEASYMNQPLSSPRPGARRVVAYTETPVERKCLPHEDKYALQEIPVGSTCDYCYSSKHALAQCPALIGDLRRHRVRANFVVPPGLVCPYCALFDDVYAHATADCTRLGADTARGKVHPSYRAVAIRPSQVRGCLYCGADNHMLTRCFKLLQDMRFKRVRSDFVVPVGFLCSYCLLFEHYYTHDESVCKKLKDALVAGKVHKDFVLPPGKSMPKVPGRVVSSAPSLGPPLPRDPLGRPDAMCAYCGATSHTANKCPILLGDVRNHRVRNGFVVPPEYVCAYCHLVQAKVSFHSVSDCPGLRNDMLHRCVDARYVHPDNTPWPTVQSHRSW
;
A
#
# COMPACT_ATOMS: atom_id res chain seq x y z
N MET A 1 27.43 -4.98 31.67
CA MET A 1 28.02 -4.18 30.58
C MET A 1 28.09 -5.06 29.34
N ALA A 2 27.61 -4.59 28.18
CA ALA A 2 27.83 -5.33 26.93
C ALA A 2 29.34 -5.28 26.63
N GLY A 3 30.00 -6.45 26.54
CA GLY A 3 31.40 -6.52 26.15
C GLY A 3 31.59 -5.88 24.78
N ARG A 4 32.73 -5.23 24.54
CA ARG A 4 33.12 -4.87 23.18
C ARG A 4 33.60 -6.12 22.47
N TYR A 5 33.28 -6.25 21.19
CA TYR A 5 33.80 -7.32 20.36
C TYR A 5 35.34 -7.25 20.30
N PRO A 6 36.07 -8.29 20.70
CA PRO A 6 37.54 -8.28 20.75
C PRO A 6 38.21 -8.59 19.40
N GLY A 7 37.44 -9.05 18.41
CA GLY A 7 37.96 -9.49 17.11
C GLY A 7 38.04 -8.38 16.05
N PRO A 8 38.27 -8.76 14.78
CA PRO A 8 38.40 -7.81 13.67
C PRO A 8 37.08 -7.10 13.35
N ILE A 9 37.12 -5.77 13.25
CA ILE A 9 35.94 -4.96 12.89
C ILE A 9 35.64 -5.13 11.39
N LEU A 10 34.39 -5.44 11.04
CA LEU A 10 33.94 -5.49 9.65
C LEU A 10 33.89 -4.08 9.05
N THR A 11 34.74 -3.79 8.05
CA THR A 11 34.79 -2.49 7.38
C THR A 11 34.08 -2.47 6.01
N SER A 12 33.97 -3.63 5.34
CA SER A 12 33.27 -3.80 4.06
C SER A 12 32.38 -5.04 4.07
N LEU A 13 31.27 -5.02 3.31
CA LEU A 13 30.37 -6.17 3.17
C LEU A 13 31.01 -7.35 2.42
N ASP A 14 32.04 -7.13 1.61
CA ASP A 14 32.75 -8.20 0.89
C ASP A 14 33.47 -9.16 1.86
N GLY A 15 33.86 -8.66 3.03
CA GLY A 15 34.52 -9.43 4.07
C GLY A 15 33.57 -10.22 4.99
N VAL A 16 32.26 -10.15 4.78
CA VAL A 16 31.26 -10.72 5.71
C VAL A 16 31.46 -12.22 5.91
N ALA A 17 31.77 -12.99 4.88
CA ALA A 17 31.89 -14.45 4.98
C ALA A 17 33.02 -14.86 5.96
N ALA A 18 34.20 -14.25 5.82
CA ALA A 18 35.34 -14.50 6.70
C ALA A 18 35.09 -13.94 8.11
N TRP A 19 34.60 -12.70 8.19
CA TRP A 19 34.30 -12.04 9.46
C TRP A 19 33.22 -12.77 10.27
N ARG A 20 32.17 -13.28 9.63
CA ARG A 20 31.07 -14.00 10.27
C ARG A 20 31.57 -15.17 11.11
N THR A 21 32.51 -15.93 10.57
CA THR A 21 33.08 -17.09 11.27
C THR A 21 33.82 -16.64 12.53
N SER A 22 34.68 -15.62 12.41
CA SER A 22 35.40 -15.02 13.54
C SER A 22 34.47 -14.32 14.55
N PHE A 23 33.36 -13.76 14.10
CA PHE A 23 32.37 -13.13 14.98
C PHE A 23 31.65 -14.17 15.82
N LEU A 24 31.16 -15.23 15.19
CA LEU A 24 30.42 -16.30 15.86
C LEU A 24 31.29 -17.14 16.81
N THR A 25 32.60 -17.27 16.54
CA THR A 25 33.53 -17.95 17.46
C THR A 25 33.83 -17.10 18.70
N CYS A 26 33.94 -15.78 18.55
CA CYS A 26 34.18 -14.86 19.67
C CYS A 26 32.93 -14.54 20.50
N THR A 27 31.72 -14.83 20.00
CA THR A 27 30.51 -14.83 20.83
C THR A 27 30.51 -16.06 21.73
N GLU A 28 31.42 -16.07 22.73
CA GLU A 28 31.68 -17.18 23.66
C GLU A 28 30.47 -17.56 24.52
N THR A 29 29.44 -16.70 24.60
CA THR A 29 28.17 -17.04 25.24
C THR A 29 27.15 -17.50 24.19
N ASP A 30 26.82 -18.79 24.25
CA ASP A 30 25.77 -19.46 23.46
C ASP A 30 24.44 -18.67 23.43
N ALA A 31 24.19 -17.88 24.48
CA ALA A 31 23.02 -17.03 24.62
C ALA A 31 22.91 -15.95 23.53
N HIS A 32 24.00 -15.29 23.12
CA HIS A 32 23.93 -14.22 22.11
C HIS A 32 23.76 -14.75 20.68
N ILE A 33 24.36 -15.91 20.37
CA ILE A 33 24.31 -16.50 19.02
C ILE A 33 22.86 -16.67 18.55
N LYS A 34 21.98 -17.15 19.43
CA LYS A 34 20.58 -17.40 19.10
C LYS A 34 19.80 -16.14 18.73
N TYR A 35 20.14 -14.97 19.30
CA TYR A 35 19.55 -13.68 18.91
C TYR A 35 19.88 -13.25 17.49
N TYR A 36 21.01 -13.71 16.93
CA TYR A 36 21.40 -13.39 15.55
C TYR A 36 20.79 -14.38 14.56
N LEU A 37 20.66 -15.65 14.95
CA LEU A 37 20.28 -16.74 14.04
C LEU A 37 18.78 -17.05 14.02
N THR A 38 18.05 -16.77 15.10
CA THR A 38 16.62 -17.11 15.21
C THR A 38 15.79 -15.83 15.28
N LYS A 39 14.87 -15.68 14.31
CA LYS A 39 13.91 -14.57 14.31
C LYS A 39 13.02 -14.67 15.55
N ASP A 40 12.81 -13.54 16.24
CA ASP A 40 11.96 -13.45 17.42
C ASP A 40 12.36 -14.45 18.53
N TYR A 41 13.65 -14.75 18.65
CA TYR A 41 14.19 -15.69 19.64
C TYR A 41 13.72 -15.33 21.06
N LEU A 42 13.11 -16.29 21.77
CA LEU A 42 12.77 -16.18 23.19
C LEU A 42 13.82 -16.95 24.00
N ASP A 43 14.50 -16.26 24.91
CA ASP A 43 15.58 -16.85 25.68
C ASP A 43 15.04 -17.60 26.90
N PRO A 44 15.08 -18.94 26.92
CA PRO A 44 14.49 -19.74 27.99
C PRO A 44 15.23 -19.54 29.32
N SER A 45 16.50 -19.11 29.29
CA SER A 45 17.29 -18.88 30.50
C SER A 45 16.91 -17.59 31.24
N LEU A 46 16.03 -16.76 30.67
CA LEU A 46 15.56 -15.55 31.33
C LEU A 46 14.65 -15.84 32.52
N ALA A 47 13.99 -17.00 32.55
CA ALA A 47 13.22 -17.41 33.72
C ALA A 47 14.11 -17.56 34.95
N ASP A 48 15.34 -18.04 34.77
CA ASP A 48 16.32 -18.21 35.83
C ASP A 48 17.01 -16.90 36.21
N ALA A 49 16.89 -15.86 35.37
CA ALA A 49 17.43 -14.53 35.64
C ALA A 49 16.52 -13.68 36.54
N ILE A 50 15.28 -14.11 36.81
CA ILE A 50 14.39 -13.46 37.77
C ILE A 50 14.94 -13.74 39.17
N THR A 51 15.39 -12.69 39.86
CA THR A 51 15.99 -12.84 41.18
C THR A 51 14.94 -13.12 42.25
N ALA A 52 15.38 -13.65 43.40
CA ALA A 52 14.50 -13.81 44.56
C ALA A 52 13.91 -12.47 45.03
N ASP A 53 14.66 -11.37 44.88
CA ASP A 53 14.21 -10.02 45.23
C ASP A 53 13.13 -9.52 44.26
N ASP A 54 13.27 -9.78 42.96
CA ASP A 54 12.24 -9.46 41.96
C ASP A 54 10.94 -10.21 42.27
N MET A 55 11.05 -11.51 42.59
CA MET A 55 9.91 -12.32 43.02
C MET A 55 9.29 -11.79 44.32
N ALA A 56 10.10 -11.41 45.32
CA ALA A 56 9.59 -10.85 46.56
C ALA A 56 8.85 -9.52 46.32
N GLN A 57 9.39 -8.66 45.45
CA GLN A 57 8.75 -7.41 45.05
C GLN A 57 7.42 -7.67 44.34
N MET A 58 7.38 -8.60 43.39
CA MET A 58 6.16 -9.05 42.73
C MET A 58 5.08 -9.49 43.72
N LEU A 59 5.46 -10.32 44.69
CA LEU A 59 4.52 -10.82 45.70
C LEU A 59 4.00 -9.69 46.60
N ARG A 60 4.83 -8.69 46.93
CA ARG A 60 4.43 -7.47 47.66
C ARG A 60 3.44 -6.64 46.86
N ASP A 61 3.74 -6.36 45.59
CA ASP A 61 2.90 -5.53 44.72
C ASP A 61 1.55 -6.21 44.44
N ALA A 62 1.57 -7.51 44.14
CA ALA A 62 0.36 -8.29 43.95
C ALA A 62 -0.49 -8.31 45.23
N LYS A 63 0.13 -8.39 46.42
CA LYS A 63 -0.58 -8.36 47.71
C LYS A 63 -1.19 -6.98 48.00
N ALA A 64 -0.48 -5.90 47.68
CA ALA A 64 -0.94 -4.52 47.88
C ALA A 64 -2.16 -4.18 46.99
N LEU A 65 -2.26 -4.78 45.80
CA LEU A 65 -3.38 -4.60 44.88
C LEU A 65 -4.62 -5.43 45.25
N MET A 66 -4.51 -6.40 46.17
CA MET A 66 -5.67 -7.20 46.57
C MET A 66 -6.54 -6.42 47.57
N PRO A 67 -7.84 -6.24 47.28
CA PRO A 67 -8.75 -5.59 48.22
C PRO A 67 -8.74 -6.30 49.59
N THR A 68 -8.61 -5.53 50.67
CA THR A 68 -8.83 -6.00 52.04
C THR A 68 -10.31 -5.91 52.41
N SER A 69 -11.19 -6.34 51.51
CA SER A 69 -12.62 -6.44 51.83
C SER A 69 -12.79 -7.32 53.07
N ARG A 70 -13.78 -6.98 53.90
CA ARG A 70 -14.10 -7.69 55.15
C ARG A 70 -14.63 -9.09 54.84
N LEU A 71 -13.71 -10.01 54.57
CA LEU A 71 -13.97 -11.44 54.38
C LEU A 71 -14.67 -12.03 55.61
N ASP A 72 -14.46 -11.42 56.78
CA ASP A 72 -15.02 -11.84 58.06
C ASP A 72 -16.54 -11.65 58.17
N ASP A 73 -17.11 -10.73 57.38
CA ASP A 73 -18.55 -10.43 57.39
C ASP A 73 -19.34 -11.30 56.40
N LEU A 74 -18.66 -12.05 55.53
CA LEU A 74 -19.30 -12.89 54.52
C LEU A 74 -19.72 -14.27 55.08
N PRO A 75 -20.88 -14.81 54.65
CA PRO A 75 -21.27 -16.20 54.85
C PRO A 75 -20.17 -17.20 54.40
N PRO A 76 -20.10 -18.42 54.95
CA PRO A 76 -19.00 -19.35 54.68
C PRO A 76 -18.79 -19.70 53.19
N ASP A 77 -19.87 -19.87 52.44
CA ASP A 77 -19.90 -20.15 51.01
C ASP A 77 -19.44 -18.95 50.17
N GLU A 78 -19.96 -17.76 50.48
CA GLU A 78 -19.53 -16.50 49.84
C GLU A 78 -18.07 -16.18 50.17
N ARG A 79 -17.62 -16.46 51.39
CA ARG A 79 -16.22 -16.31 51.81
C ARG A 79 -15.31 -17.23 51.01
N ALA A 80 -15.70 -18.50 50.80
CA ALA A 80 -14.92 -19.44 49.99
C ALA A 80 -14.80 -18.96 48.54
N ALA A 81 -15.91 -18.49 47.94
CA ALA A 81 -15.92 -17.93 46.60
C ALA A 81 -15.03 -16.67 46.49
N ALA A 82 -15.13 -15.75 47.46
CA ALA A 82 -14.32 -14.54 47.52
C ALA A 82 -12.81 -14.84 47.67
N LEU A 83 -12.44 -15.84 48.48
CA LEU A 83 -11.05 -16.30 48.60
C LEU A 83 -10.53 -16.95 47.31
N ALA A 84 -11.35 -17.74 46.62
CA ALA A 84 -11.01 -18.33 45.33
C ALA A 84 -10.81 -17.25 44.26
N GLN A 85 -11.72 -16.27 44.19
CA GLN A 85 -11.60 -15.13 43.30
C GLN A 85 -10.34 -14.31 43.58
N ARG A 86 -10.07 -14.02 44.87
CA ARG A 86 -8.85 -13.30 45.30
C ARG A 86 -7.58 -14.05 44.89
N ARG A 87 -7.54 -15.37 45.08
CA ARG A 87 -6.40 -16.21 44.65
C ARG A 87 -6.22 -16.18 43.13
N SER A 88 -7.32 -16.23 42.37
CA SER A 88 -7.28 -16.12 40.90
C SER A 88 -6.74 -14.76 40.44
N GLN A 89 -7.21 -13.67 41.06
CA GLN A 89 -6.75 -12.32 40.74
C GLN A 89 -5.28 -12.13 41.09
N TYR A 90 -4.86 -12.61 42.26
CA TYR A 90 -3.46 -12.60 42.69
C TYR A 90 -2.55 -13.33 41.68
N ASN A 91 -2.92 -14.54 41.27
CA ASN A 91 -2.16 -15.31 40.28
C ASN A 91 -2.15 -14.62 38.91
N ALA A 92 -3.26 -14.02 38.49
CA ALA A 92 -3.32 -13.26 37.24
C ALA A 92 -2.36 -12.06 37.26
N HIS A 93 -2.34 -11.30 38.37
CA HIS A 93 -1.40 -10.19 38.53
C HIS A 93 0.06 -10.63 38.52
N ILE A 94 0.39 -11.73 39.20
CA ILE A 94 1.75 -12.31 39.17
C ILE A 94 2.14 -12.70 37.76
N ASN A 95 1.24 -13.33 36.99
CA ASN A 95 1.54 -13.74 35.62
C ASN A 95 1.78 -12.53 34.71
N VAL A 96 0.94 -11.50 34.77
CA VAL A 96 1.11 -10.26 33.99
C VAL A 96 2.44 -9.58 34.33
N PHE A 97 2.78 -9.47 35.61
CA PHE A 97 4.05 -8.88 36.01
C PHE A 97 5.22 -9.73 35.52
N LYS A 98 5.16 -11.06 35.69
CA LYS A 98 6.20 -12.00 35.24
C LYS A 98 6.43 -11.88 33.73
N GLU A 99 5.37 -11.82 32.94
CA GLU A 99 5.45 -11.62 31.49
C GLU A 99 6.08 -10.26 31.14
N SER A 100 5.69 -9.20 31.84
CA SER A 100 6.29 -7.86 31.67
C SER A 100 7.78 -7.84 32.01
N LEU A 101 8.18 -8.49 33.11
CA LEU A 101 9.57 -8.58 33.54
C LEU A 101 10.40 -9.42 32.57
N LEU A 102 9.89 -10.57 32.13
CA LEU A 102 10.55 -11.39 31.11
C LEU A 102 10.69 -10.62 29.80
N GLY A 103 9.67 -9.87 29.39
CA GLY A 103 9.72 -9.00 28.21
C GLY A 103 10.79 -7.92 28.32
N SER A 104 10.94 -7.29 29.48
CA SER A 104 11.96 -6.25 29.70
C SER A 104 13.38 -6.83 29.72
N LEU A 105 13.58 -7.98 30.37
CA LEU A 105 14.86 -8.69 30.38
C LEU A 105 15.25 -9.18 28.97
N GLN A 106 14.28 -9.71 28.21
CA GLN A 106 14.46 -10.11 26.82
C GLN A 106 14.87 -8.93 25.95
N ALA A 107 14.19 -7.79 26.07
CA ALA A 107 14.54 -6.57 25.34
C ALA A 107 15.94 -6.06 25.73
N ALA A 108 16.31 -6.14 27.01
CA ALA A 108 17.64 -5.76 27.49
C ALA A 108 18.74 -6.66 26.92
N ARG A 109 18.54 -7.99 26.87
CA ARG A 109 19.48 -8.93 26.24
C ARG A 109 19.57 -8.74 24.73
N ALA A 110 18.44 -8.56 24.04
CA ALA A 110 18.42 -8.26 22.61
C ALA A 110 19.23 -6.97 22.31
N LYS A 111 19.03 -5.92 23.11
CA LYS A 111 19.78 -4.67 23.00
C LYS A 111 21.28 -4.87 23.28
N ALA A 112 21.65 -5.70 24.25
CA ALA A 112 23.04 -6.03 24.52
C ALA A 112 23.70 -6.79 23.36
N ALA A 113 22.99 -7.77 22.77
CA ALA A 113 23.44 -8.47 21.58
C ALA A 113 23.59 -7.51 20.39
N ALA A 114 22.62 -6.62 20.17
CA ALA A 114 22.70 -5.65 19.08
C ALA A 114 23.85 -4.65 19.27
N ALA A 115 24.13 -4.23 20.52
CA ALA A 115 25.29 -3.39 20.85
C ALA A 115 26.62 -4.13 20.64
N TYR A 116 26.69 -5.42 21.01
CA TYR A 116 27.85 -6.27 20.77
C TYR A 116 28.14 -6.41 19.27
N LEU A 117 27.11 -6.73 18.47
CA LEU A 117 27.20 -6.79 17.00
C LEU A 117 27.59 -5.43 16.40
N SER A 118 27.00 -4.34 16.88
CA SER A 118 27.35 -2.98 16.43
C SER A 118 28.79 -2.61 16.73
N SER A 119 29.38 -3.13 17.81
CA SER A 119 30.81 -2.91 18.12
C SER A 119 31.76 -3.69 17.22
N ALA A 120 31.26 -4.72 16.53
CA ALA A 120 32.02 -5.58 15.63
C ALA A 120 32.00 -5.12 14.17
N ILE A 121 31.26 -4.05 13.85
CA ILE A 121 31.11 -3.51 12.50
C ILE A 121 31.43 -2.02 12.47
N ALA A 122 31.95 -1.53 11.34
CA ALA A 122 32.21 -0.12 11.16
C ALA A 122 30.89 0.69 11.25
N PRO A 123 30.93 1.94 11.77
CA PRO A 123 29.73 2.77 11.91
C PRO A 123 28.90 2.94 10.64
N ALA A 124 29.57 2.94 9.47
CA ALA A 124 28.92 3.02 8.15
C ALA A 124 28.04 1.80 7.83
N LEU A 125 28.40 0.61 8.37
CA LEU A 125 27.63 -0.62 8.21
C LEU A 125 26.56 -0.76 9.30
N ALA A 126 26.74 -0.12 10.47
CA ALA A 126 25.81 -0.09 11.61
C ALA A 126 24.61 0.87 11.44
N VAL A 127 24.32 1.24 10.21
CA VAL A 127 23.26 2.15 9.81
C VAL A 127 21.88 1.48 9.99
N GLY A 128 20.89 2.17 10.56
CA GLY A 128 19.49 1.68 10.64
C GLY A 128 19.05 1.22 12.04
N ASN A 129 18.06 0.33 12.12
CA ASN A 129 17.40 -0.06 13.37
C ASN A 129 18.33 -0.91 14.26
N ARG A 130 19.13 -0.24 15.09
CA ARG A 130 20.18 -0.84 15.95
C ARG A 130 19.64 -1.67 17.12
N SER A 131 18.33 -1.71 17.30
CA SER A 131 17.71 -2.39 18.45
C SER A 131 17.49 -3.89 18.23
N ASP A 132 17.39 -4.34 16.98
CA ASP A 132 17.06 -5.72 16.63
C ASP A 132 18.32 -6.46 16.11
N PRO A 133 18.93 -7.33 16.94
CA PRO A 133 20.16 -8.04 16.58
C PRO A 133 19.97 -8.97 15.38
N TYR A 134 18.80 -9.62 15.25
CA TYR A 134 18.51 -10.53 14.15
C TYR A 134 18.44 -9.77 12.83
N LYS A 135 17.71 -8.65 12.78
CA LYS A 135 17.62 -7.84 11.55
C LYS A 135 18.96 -7.24 11.15
N LEU A 136 19.73 -6.76 12.11
CA LEU A 136 21.08 -6.25 11.85
C LEU A 136 21.97 -7.34 11.26
N TRP A 137 21.92 -8.55 11.84
CA TRP A 137 22.65 -9.71 11.34
C TRP A 137 22.22 -10.15 9.94
N GLN A 138 20.93 -10.28 9.68
CA GLN A 138 20.40 -10.63 8.35
C GLN A 138 20.82 -9.62 7.28
N ARG A 139 20.87 -8.33 7.62
CA ARG A 139 21.33 -7.31 6.70
C ARG A 139 22.80 -7.51 6.32
N LEU A 140 23.66 -7.82 7.29
CA LEU A 140 25.08 -8.08 7.01
C LEU A 140 25.26 -9.31 6.12
N GLN A 141 24.38 -10.31 6.23
CA GLN A 141 24.44 -11.51 5.39
C GLN A 141 23.96 -11.30 3.96
N ARG A 142 23.28 -10.20 3.64
CA ARG A 142 22.86 -9.95 2.26
C ARG A 142 24.11 -9.74 1.40
N PRO A 143 24.29 -10.49 0.30
CA PRO A 143 25.43 -10.31 -0.57
C PRO A 143 25.46 -8.87 -1.09
N ALA A 144 26.61 -8.21 -0.95
CA ALA A 144 26.83 -6.84 -1.41
C ALA A 144 26.55 -6.66 -2.91
N SER A 145 26.62 -7.76 -3.66
CA SER A 145 26.74 -7.79 -5.12
C SER A 145 25.54 -8.37 -5.86
N SER A 146 24.40 -8.63 -5.20
CA SER A 146 23.35 -9.38 -5.91
C SER A 146 22.81 -8.67 -7.16
N GLY A 147 23.02 -7.36 -7.34
CA GLY A 147 22.38 -6.61 -8.44
C GLY A 147 20.85 -6.70 -8.40
N ASP A 148 20.31 -7.34 -7.37
CA ASP A 148 18.91 -7.64 -7.22
C ASP A 148 18.25 -6.37 -6.72
N VAL A 149 17.65 -5.67 -7.68
CA VAL A 149 16.89 -4.45 -7.47
C VAL A 149 15.86 -4.63 -6.35
N MET A 150 15.27 -5.82 -6.20
CA MET A 150 14.28 -6.08 -5.14
C MET A 150 14.93 -6.17 -3.76
N ALA A 151 16.10 -6.80 -3.64
CA ALA A 151 16.85 -6.84 -2.39
C ALA A 151 17.36 -5.45 -1.97
N LEU A 152 17.80 -4.63 -2.94
CA LEU A 152 18.22 -3.25 -2.72
C LEU A 152 17.03 -2.38 -2.31
N LEU A 153 15.89 -2.49 -3.00
CA LEU A 153 14.65 -1.81 -2.65
C LEU A 153 14.18 -2.18 -1.25
N GLN A 154 14.17 -3.48 -0.92
CA GLN A 154 13.82 -3.93 0.42
C GLN A 154 14.80 -3.38 1.47
N GLY A 155 16.10 -3.27 1.15
CA GLY A 155 17.11 -2.64 2.00
C GLY A 155 16.80 -1.18 2.31
N VAL A 156 16.39 -0.40 1.30
CA VAL A 156 15.91 0.98 1.49
C VAL A 156 14.64 0.97 2.35
N LEU A 157 13.66 0.13 2.01
CA LEU A 157 12.37 0.06 2.70
C LEU A 157 12.48 -0.45 4.15
N ASP A 158 13.54 -1.17 4.52
CA ASP A 158 13.79 -1.65 5.89
C ASP A 158 14.38 -0.54 6.79
N LEU A 159 14.79 0.60 6.23
CA LEU A 159 15.28 1.72 7.02
C LEU A 159 14.17 2.26 7.94
N SER A 160 14.57 2.57 9.17
CA SER A 160 13.71 3.19 10.18
C SER A 160 14.31 4.52 10.59
N CYS A 161 13.49 5.56 10.62
CA CYS A 161 13.90 6.87 11.09
C CYS A 161 13.76 6.94 12.61
N GLU A 162 14.88 7.06 13.33
CA GLU A 162 14.85 7.46 14.73
C GLU A 162 14.89 9.00 14.81
N PRO A 163 13.87 9.66 15.40
CA PRO A 163 13.69 11.10 15.31
C PRO A 163 14.85 11.93 15.88
N ALA A 164 15.59 11.42 16.87
CA ALA A 164 16.75 12.10 17.44
C ALA A 164 17.96 12.20 16.48
N SER A 165 17.92 11.52 15.32
CA SER A 165 19.09 11.37 14.45
C SER A 165 18.77 11.62 12.97
N GLY A 166 17.94 12.61 12.66
CA GLY A 166 17.54 12.93 11.28
C GLY A 166 18.72 12.92 10.28
N ALA A 167 19.83 13.58 10.61
CA ALA A 167 21.03 13.58 9.77
C ALA A 167 21.61 12.16 9.54
N ALA A 168 21.72 11.34 10.60
CA ALA A 168 22.20 9.97 10.48
C ALA A 168 21.26 9.11 9.63
N PHE A 169 19.94 9.32 9.73
CA PHE A 169 18.96 8.68 8.86
C PHE A 169 19.15 9.07 7.39
N PHE A 170 19.40 10.34 7.06
CA PHE A 170 19.61 10.74 5.66
C PHE A 170 20.91 10.18 5.09
N THR A 171 22.01 10.21 5.85
CA THR A 171 23.26 9.54 5.43
C THR A 171 23.03 8.06 5.16
N SER A 172 22.23 7.42 6.02
CA SER A 172 21.85 6.01 5.89
C SER A 172 20.99 5.73 4.65
N PHE A 173 20.00 6.58 4.41
CA PHE A 173 19.10 6.52 3.28
C PHE A 173 19.85 6.71 1.96
N GLU A 174 20.70 7.73 1.88
CA GLU A 174 21.49 8.03 0.67
C GLU A 174 22.48 6.91 0.36
N ALA A 175 23.14 6.35 1.38
CA ALA A 175 24.02 5.20 1.20
C ALA A 175 23.26 3.96 0.70
N ALA A 176 22.03 3.72 1.15
CA ALA A 176 21.20 2.60 0.68
C ALA A 176 20.58 2.87 -0.71
N MET A 177 20.27 4.13 -1.01
CA MET A 177 19.72 4.55 -2.29
C MET A 177 20.75 4.50 -3.42
N ALA A 178 22.01 4.84 -3.16
CA ALA A 178 23.07 4.86 -4.17
C ALA A 178 23.17 3.56 -5.01
N PRO A 179 23.31 2.35 -4.41
CA PRO A 179 23.34 1.11 -5.16
C PRO A 179 22.01 0.78 -5.85
N LEU A 180 20.86 1.15 -5.25
CA LEU A 180 19.55 0.96 -5.88
C LEU A 180 19.39 1.83 -7.14
N THR A 181 19.74 3.11 -7.06
CA THR A 181 19.69 4.02 -8.21
C THR A 181 20.70 3.63 -9.26
N ALA A 182 21.89 3.17 -8.88
CA ALA A 182 22.85 2.60 -9.81
C ALA A 182 22.22 1.40 -10.52
N ALA A 183 21.74 0.38 -9.81
CA ALA A 183 21.14 -0.81 -10.42
C ALA A 183 19.90 -0.51 -11.29
N LEU A 184 19.08 0.48 -10.93
CA LEU A 184 17.90 0.88 -11.70
C LEU A 184 18.24 1.66 -12.98
N LEU A 185 19.34 2.42 -12.97
CA LEU A 185 19.70 3.35 -14.05
C LEU A 185 20.92 2.89 -14.85
N ASP A 186 21.59 1.85 -14.38
CA ASP A 186 22.67 1.17 -15.08
C ASP A 186 22.07 0.35 -16.23
N HIS A 187 21.84 1.06 -17.33
CA HIS A 187 21.35 0.51 -18.59
C HIS A 187 22.50 0.30 -19.59
N GLU A 188 23.77 0.40 -19.17
CA GLU A 188 24.93 0.16 -20.02
C GLU A 188 24.78 -1.14 -20.85
N PRO A 189 24.41 -2.30 -20.25
CA PRO A 189 24.21 -3.52 -21.03
C PRO A 189 22.95 -3.51 -21.90
N THR A 190 21.93 -2.73 -21.55
CA THR A 190 20.67 -2.67 -22.34
C THR A 190 20.82 -1.78 -23.56
N ILE A 191 21.56 -0.67 -23.44
CA ILE A 191 21.87 0.23 -24.55
C ILE A 191 22.80 -0.47 -25.54
N GLN A 192 23.81 -1.19 -25.05
CA GLN A 192 24.71 -1.97 -25.91
C GLN A 192 24.02 -3.17 -26.59
N ALA A 193 22.97 -3.75 -25.97
CA ALA A 193 22.23 -4.88 -26.54
C ALA A 193 21.22 -4.47 -27.63
N ILE A 194 20.90 -3.18 -27.79
CA ILE A 194 20.13 -2.69 -28.94
C ILE A 194 21.10 -2.56 -30.11
N ASP A 195 21.38 -3.69 -30.77
CA ASP A 195 22.28 -3.79 -31.92
C ASP A 195 21.98 -2.69 -32.96
N GLY A 196 22.99 -1.86 -33.25
CA GLY A 196 22.98 -0.93 -34.38
C GLY A 196 22.67 0.54 -34.07
N ILE A 197 22.42 0.91 -32.81
CA ILE A 197 22.38 2.33 -32.42
C ILE A 197 23.74 2.71 -31.85
N GLU A 198 24.61 3.29 -32.69
CA GLU A 198 25.81 3.96 -32.20
C GLU A 198 25.39 5.06 -31.21
N PHE A 199 25.92 5.01 -29.99
CA PHE A 199 25.63 6.00 -28.96
C PHE A 199 26.16 7.34 -29.43
N ASP A 200 25.28 8.28 -29.74
CA ASP A 200 25.65 9.63 -30.12
C ASP A 200 26.27 10.34 -28.89
N PRO A 201 27.57 10.68 -28.90
CA PRO A 201 28.21 11.37 -27.77
C PRO A 201 27.57 12.74 -27.49
N VAL A 202 26.86 13.33 -28.46
CA VAL A 202 26.09 14.57 -28.26
C VAL A 202 24.88 14.35 -27.33
N ALA A 203 24.36 13.12 -27.23
CA ALA A 203 23.24 12.77 -26.36
C ALA A 203 23.66 12.45 -24.91
N GLU A 204 24.94 12.23 -24.64
CA GLU A 204 25.46 11.84 -23.31
C GLU A 204 25.04 12.80 -22.19
N PRO A 205 25.18 14.14 -22.33
CA PRO A 205 24.76 15.07 -21.26
C PRO A 205 23.24 15.05 -21.01
N TRP A 206 22.45 14.74 -22.05
CA TRP A 206 21.00 14.62 -21.91
C TRP A 206 20.61 13.35 -21.15
N PHE A 207 21.29 12.23 -21.44
CA PHE A 207 21.09 10.98 -20.69
C PHE A 207 21.52 11.11 -19.23
N GLU A 208 22.65 11.77 -18.94
CA GLU A 208 23.07 12.05 -17.56
C GLU A 208 22.05 12.91 -16.82
N ALA A 209 21.56 13.99 -17.44
CA ALA A 209 20.53 14.84 -16.86
C ALA A 209 19.21 14.08 -16.60
N TYR A 210 18.83 13.19 -17.53
CA TYR A 210 17.67 12.32 -17.38
C TYR A 210 17.85 11.30 -16.23
N ARG A 211 19.00 10.61 -16.16
CA ARG A 211 19.34 9.69 -15.06
C ARG A 211 19.30 10.39 -13.71
N ALA A 212 19.90 11.58 -13.61
CA ALA A 212 19.86 12.38 -12.40
C ALA A 212 18.42 12.77 -12.00
N HIS A 213 17.58 13.12 -12.99
CA HIS A 213 16.18 13.43 -12.74
C HIS A 213 15.38 12.22 -12.23
N VAL A 214 15.55 11.04 -12.85
CA VAL A 214 14.88 9.82 -12.42
C VAL A 214 15.36 9.40 -11.02
N ALA A 215 16.68 9.46 -10.75
CA ALA A 215 17.25 9.18 -9.44
C ALA A 215 16.60 10.06 -8.35
N ASP A 216 16.49 11.37 -8.60
CA ASP A 216 15.89 12.34 -7.68
C ASP A 216 14.40 12.01 -7.41
N LYS A 217 13.63 11.61 -8.44
CA LYS A 217 12.22 11.17 -8.29
C LYS A 217 12.07 9.87 -7.51
N VAL A 218 12.92 8.89 -7.77
CA VAL A 218 12.92 7.60 -7.05
C VAL A 218 13.28 7.84 -5.58
N GLN A 219 14.30 8.65 -5.30
CA GLN A 219 14.68 9.04 -3.94
C GLN A 219 13.54 9.78 -3.23
N ALA A 220 12.94 10.78 -3.86
CA ALA A 220 11.80 11.52 -3.31
C ALA A 220 10.61 10.60 -2.96
N THR A 221 10.29 9.65 -3.84
CA THR A 221 9.17 8.72 -3.68
C THR A 221 9.42 7.72 -2.57
N LEU A 222 10.62 7.13 -2.52
CA LEU A 222 10.99 6.17 -1.48
C LEU A 222 11.14 6.85 -0.12
N LEU A 223 11.65 8.08 -0.08
CA LEU A 223 11.66 8.89 1.13
C LEU A 223 10.24 9.07 1.66
N ALA A 224 9.31 9.51 0.81
CA ALA A 224 7.90 9.67 1.20
C ALA A 224 7.27 8.35 1.69
N THR A 225 7.66 7.22 1.09
CA THR A 225 7.15 5.88 1.45
C THR A 225 7.69 5.38 2.79
N LEU A 226 8.93 5.75 3.14
CA LEU A 226 9.57 5.34 4.38
C LEU A 226 8.98 6.02 5.61
N PHE A 227 8.56 7.27 5.45
CA PHE A 227 7.93 8.00 6.53
C PHE A 227 6.50 7.50 6.77
N ALA A 228 6.17 7.42 8.06
CA ALA A 228 4.93 6.86 8.53
C ALA A 228 3.72 7.63 7.96
N PRO A 229 2.54 6.99 7.84
CA PRO A 229 1.37 7.57 7.15
C PRO A 229 0.91 8.92 7.71
N GLU A 230 1.34 9.29 8.91
CA GLU A 230 1.16 10.58 9.55
C GLU A 230 1.73 11.72 8.72
N LEU A 231 2.84 11.50 8.01
CA LEU A 231 3.48 12.49 7.14
C LEU A 231 2.90 12.53 5.72
N ASN A 232 2.04 11.57 5.33
CA ASN A 232 1.49 11.52 3.97
C ASN A 232 0.75 12.80 3.57
N LEU A 233 0.04 13.44 4.50
CA LEU A 233 -0.64 14.72 4.24
C LEU A 233 0.36 15.84 3.94
N GLN A 234 1.48 15.86 4.67
CA GLN A 234 2.53 16.84 4.48
C GLN A 234 3.28 16.59 3.17
N PHE A 235 3.65 15.33 2.87
CA PHE A 235 4.24 14.97 1.58
C PHE A 235 3.32 15.32 0.40
N ARG A 236 2.00 15.12 0.52
CA ARG A 236 1.03 15.56 -0.50
C ARG A 236 0.94 17.08 -0.65
N ALA A 237 1.19 17.84 0.41
CA ALA A 237 1.23 19.29 0.35
C ALA A 237 2.56 19.77 -0.28
N TRP A 238 3.68 19.18 0.13
CA TRP A 238 5.02 19.49 -0.38
C TRP A 238 5.18 19.07 -1.85
N SER A 239 4.60 17.95 -2.25
CA SER A 239 4.64 17.44 -3.62
C SER A 239 4.00 18.39 -4.62
N LYS A 240 2.98 19.16 -4.21
CA LYS A 240 2.34 20.20 -5.03
C LYS A 240 3.24 21.42 -5.26
N MET A 241 4.25 21.61 -4.40
CA MET A 241 5.22 22.69 -4.57
C MET A 241 6.33 22.23 -5.50
N LYS A 242 7.07 21.21 -5.08
CA LYS A 242 8.17 20.58 -5.83
C LYS A 242 8.39 19.16 -5.33
N LEU A 243 8.53 18.22 -6.26
CA LEU A 243 8.87 16.82 -5.97
C LEU A 243 10.36 16.57 -6.27
N GLU A 244 11.21 17.44 -5.72
CA GLU A 244 12.67 17.35 -5.78
C GLU A 244 13.18 16.74 -4.46
N TYR A 245 14.07 15.75 -4.51
CA TYR A 245 14.53 15.03 -3.32
C TYR A 245 15.20 15.99 -2.32
N ARG A 246 16.06 16.90 -2.78
CA ARG A 246 16.72 17.90 -1.91
C ARG A 246 15.72 18.75 -1.12
N PHE A 247 14.63 19.18 -1.76
CA PHE A 247 13.58 19.97 -1.12
C PHE A 247 12.82 19.15 -0.07
N LEU A 248 12.42 17.92 -0.43
CA LEU A 248 11.71 17.03 0.51
C LEU A 248 12.58 16.64 1.70
N ARG A 249 13.86 16.31 1.45
CA ARG A 249 14.85 16.04 2.49
C ARG A 249 14.91 17.20 3.49
N GLN A 250 15.11 18.44 3.02
CA GLN A 250 15.18 19.61 3.90
C GLN A 250 13.90 19.80 4.72
N ARG A 251 12.72 19.60 4.11
CA ARG A 251 11.43 19.70 4.81
C ARG A 251 11.29 18.65 5.90
N VAL A 252 11.68 17.43 5.62
CA VAL A 252 11.67 16.34 6.60
C VAL A 252 12.70 16.56 7.70
N GLU A 253 13.92 17.02 7.37
CA GLU A 253 14.94 17.37 8.37
C GLU A 253 14.44 18.44 9.35
N ASN A 254 13.77 19.48 8.84
CA ASN A 254 13.15 20.52 9.66
C ASN A 254 12.03 19.93 10.53
N TYR A 255 11.14 19.12 9.94
CA TYR A 255 10.08 18.46 10.68
C TYR A 255 10.62 17.59 11.83
N LEU A 256 11.66 16.79 11.56
CA LEU A 256 12.29 15.94 12.58
C LEU A 256 12.96 16.75 13.70
N ARG A 257 13.51 17.92 13.37
CA ARG A 257 14.11 18.84 14.36
C ARG A 257 13.06 19.47 15.28
N ASP A 258 11.88 19.73 14.74
CA ASP A 258 10.78 20.36 15.48
C ASP A 258 9.98 19.36 16.34
N LEU A 259 10.23 18.06 16.21
CA LEU A 259 9.58 17.05 17.04
C LEU A 259 10.03 17.17 18.51
N PRO A 260 9.10 17.03 19.49
CA PRO A 260 9.46 16.99 20.90
C PRO A 260 10.48 15.89 21.20
N PRO A 261 11.43 16.11 22.12
CA PRO A 261 12.36 15.07 22.57
C PRO A 261 11.59 13.83 23.02
N GLY A 262 11.91 12.66 22.44
CA GLY A 262 11.25 11.39 22.76
C GLY A 262 9.98 11.09 21.97
N ALA A 263 9.52 11.99 21.08
CA ALA A 263 8.54 11.61 20.05
C ALA A 263 9.09 10.43 19.25
N THR A 264 8.27 9.43 18.92
CA THR A 264 8.68 8.29 18.09
C THR A 264 7.82 8.24 16.83
N LEU A 265 8.45 8.20 15.66
CA LEU A 265 7.76 7.98 14.40
C LEU A 265 7.49 6.48 14.27
N LYS A 266 6.37 6.01 14.85
CA LYS A 266 5.97 4.62 14.70
C LYS A 266 5.51 4.40 13.27
N ARG A 267 6.35 3.74 12.47
CA ARG A 267 5.88 3.11 11.23
C ARG A 267 4.79 2.12 11.64
N LYS A 268 3.57 2.36 11.18
CA LYS A 268 2.48 1.39 11.31
C LYS A 268 2.89 0.18 10.47
N GLN A 269 3.62 -0.76 11.09
CA GLN A 269 3.83 -2.05 10.46
C GLN A 269 2.44 -2.59 10.12
N PRO A 270 2.23 -3.11 8.90
CA PRO A 270 1.02 -3.86 8.63
C PRO A 270 0.96 -4.92 9.73
N THR A 271 0.01 -4.77 10.64
CA THR A 271 -0.14 -5.66 11.79
C THR A 271 -0.27 -7.05 11.21
N ALA A 272 0.81 -7.83 11.28
CA ALA A 272 0.74 -9.26 11.07
C ALA A 272 -0.33 -9.72 12.05
N VAL A 273 -1.39 -10.34 11.52
CA VAL A 273 -2.47 -10.92 12.31
C VAL A 273 -1.80 -11.81 13.34
N THR A 274 -1.76 -11.36 14.59
CA THR A 274 -1.18 -12.12 15.69
C THR A 274 -1.95 -13.43 15.74
N PRO A 275 -1.33 -14.61 15.54
CA PRO A 275 -2.02 -15.85 15.83
C PRO A 275 -2.38 -15.81 17.32
N SER A 276 -3.69 -15.73 17.59
CA SER A 276 -4.21 -15.85 18.95
C SER A 276 -3.65 -17.14 19.53
N GLN A 277 -2.96 -17.04 20.67
CA GLN A 277 -2.26 -18.14 21.29
C GLN A 277 -3.20 -19.33 21.46
N ALA A 278 -2.88 -20.43 20.78
CA ALA A 278 -3.56 -21.70 20.95
C ALA A 278 -3.48 -22.11 22.43
N LYS A 279 -4.64 -22.24 23.09
CA LYS A 279 -4.74 -22.83 24.43
C LYS A 279 -4.11 -24.21 24.42
N LYS A 280 -3.06 -24.38 25.22
CA LYS A 280 -2.36 -25.64 25.47
C LYS A 280 -3.36 -26.70 25.96
N PRO A 281 -3.35 -27.94 25.43
CA PRO A 281 -4.26 -28.99 25.87
C PRO A 281 -3.97 -29.38 27.33
N LYS A 282 -5.04 -29.55 28.10
CA LYS A 282 -5.04 -30.02 29.49
C LYS A 282 -4.53 -31.47 29.53
N PRO A 283 -3.50 -31.83 30.33
CA PRO A 283 -3.05 -33.21 30.41
C PRO A 283 -4.12 -34.08 31.08
N ALA A 284 -4.33 -35.26 30.48
CA ALA A 284 -5.22 -36.30 30.96
C ALA A 284 -4.72 -36.87 32.29
N ASN A 285 -5.64 -37.07 33.23
CA ASN A 285 -5.43 -37.87 34.43
C ASN A 285 -5.16 -39.32 34.03
N SER A 286 -4.04 -39.86 34.48
CA SER A 286 -3.82 -41.30 34.62
C SER A 286 -4.28 -41.71 36.02
N ASN A 287 -5.32 -42.54 36.08
CA ASN A 287 -5.59 -43.43 37.22
C ASN A 287 -4.80 -44.74 37.03
N ASP A 288 -4.79 -45.55 38.11
CA ASP A 288 -4.18 -46.89 38.32
C ASP A 288 -2.77 -46.77 38.95
N ASP A 289 -2.40 -47.36 40.09
CA ASP A 289 -2.95 -48.33 41.07
C ASP A 289 -2.30 -47.93 42.44
N ASP A 290 -2.73 -48.28 43.66
CA ASP A 290 -2.96 -49.62 44.20
C ASP A 290 -3.61 -49.53 45.59
N ALA A 291 -4.43 -50.53 45.89
CA ALA A 291 -5.09 -50.75 47.16
C ALA A 291 -4.14 -51.36 48.20
N VAL A 292 -4.15 -50.82 49.43
CA VAL A 292 -3.96 -51.65 50.64
C VAL A 292 -4.96 -51.19 51.70
N ASP A 293 -5.82 -52.13 52.03
CA ASP A 293 -6.87 -52.13 53.03
C ASP A 293 -6.29 -52.56 54.39
N VAL A 294 -6.31 -51.70 55.42
CA VAL A 294 -6.23 -52.12 56.84
C VAL A 294 -7.02 -51.15 57.74
N LYS A 295 -8.25 -51.58 58.07
CA LYS A 295 -8.86 -51.70 59.42
C LYS A 295 -9.01 -50.45 60.33
N MET A 296 -10.28 -50.17 60.63
CA MET A 296 -10.77 -49.33 61.73
C MET A 296 -10.34 -49.81 63.12
N GLU A 297 -10.02 -48.89 64.05
CA GLU A 297 -10.90 -48.51 65.17
C GLU A 297 -10.32 -47.32 66.00
N PRO A 298 -11.15 -46.60 66.79
CA PRO A 298 -10.85 -45.28 67.34
C PRO A 298 -10.39 -45.33 68.81
N SER A 299 -9.64 -44.31 69.25
CA SER A 299 -9.50 -43.99 70.67
C SER A 299 -9.24 -42.51 70.89
N THR A 300 -9.93 -42.03 71.93
CA THR A 300 -10.14 -40.68 72.45
C THR A 300 -8.96 -40.21 73.32
N GLU A 301 -8.97 -38.91 73.66
CA GLU A 301 -8.26 -38.21 74.76
C GLU A 301 -7.03 -37.31 74.44
N ALA A 302 -7.34 -36.01 74.23
CA ALA A 302 -6.97 -34.85 75.07
C ALA A 302 -5.47 -34.50 75.37
N PRO A 303 -5.14 -33.31 75.92
CA PRO A 303 -4.28 -32.33 75.23
C PRO A 303 -2.96 -32.01 75.96
N VAL A 304 -1.90 -31.65 75.22
CA VAL A 304 -0.70 -31.01 75.80
C VAL A 304 -0.23 -29.84 74.94
N ALA A 305 0.06 -28.74 75.64
CA ALA A 305 0.46 -27.41 75.19
C ALA A 305 1.88 -27.38 74.57
N PRO A 306 2.31 -26.23 74.01
CA PRO A 306 3.29 -26.19 72.93
C PRO A 306 4.73 -25.99 73.42
N THR A 307 5.70 -26.44 72.63
CA THR A 307 7.05 -25.89 72.64
C THR A 307 7.63 -25.83 71.22
N PRO A 308 8.52 -24.86 70.93
CA PRO A 308 8.80 -24.40 69.58
C PRO A 308 10.08 -25.03 68.99
N THR A 309 10.41 -24.57 67.77
CA THR A 309 11.72 -24.66 67.10
C THR A 309 12.00 -25.95 66.31
N ASN A 310 11.88 -25.91 64.98
CA ASN A 310 13.05 -25.94 64.08
C ASN A 310 12.59 -25.71 62.61
N MET A 311 12.88 -24.54 62.05
CA MET A 311 12.74 -24.30 60.60
C MET A 311 14.02 -24.80 59.91
N MET A 312 13.95 -25.96 59.26
CA MET A 312 14.95 -26.34 58.26
C MET A 312 14.69 -25.59 56.95
N SER A 313 15.74 -24.99 56.41
CA SER A 313 15.71 -24.19 55.19
C SER A 313 15.63 -25.07 53.93
N PHE A 314 14.95 -24.55 52.90
CA PHE A 314 14.73 -25.17 51.60
C PHE A 314 16.01 -25.38 50.75
N ALA A 315 17.19 -24.98 51.25
CA ALA A 315 18.45 -25.00 50.52
C ALA A 315 19.18 -26.37 50.52
N GLU A 316 18.73 -27.33 51.29
CA GLU A 316 19.48 -28.57 51.53
C GLU A 316 18.98 -29.80 50.74
N TYR A 317 17.83 -29.69 50.07
CA TYR A 317 17.23 -30.82 49.33
C TYR A 317 17.79 -31.04 47.91
N HIS A 318 18.48 -30.05 47.31
CA HIS A 318 18.94 -30.14 45.91
C HIS A 318 20.41 -30.55 45.70
N LYS A 319 21.17 -30.89 46.75
CA LYS A 319 22.63 -31.12 46.63
C LYS A 319 23.09 -32.58 46.54
N ARG A 320 22.20 -33.55 46.29
CA ARG A 320 22.57 -34.97 46.12
C ARG A 320 22.00 -35.59 44.84
N ARG A 321 22.54 -35.19 43.68
CA ARG A 321 22.54 -36.02 42.47
C ARG A 321 23.46 -35.40 41.41
N THR A 322 24.73 -35.79 41.42
CA THR A 322 25.61 -36.04 40.26
C THR A 322 27.05 -36.20 40.74
N THR A 323 27.46 -37.45 40.98
CA THR A 323 28.87 -37.84 41.00
C THR A 323 29.04 -38.97 40.00
N ALA A 324 29.60 -38.66 38.83
CA ALA A 324 30.16 -39.65 37.92
C ALA A 324 31.37 -39.03 37.23
N SER A 325 32.47 -39.79 37.24
CA SER A 325 33.84 -39.44 36.89
C SER A 325 34.06 -38.86 35.49
N SER A 326 34.99 -37.91 35.42
CA SER A 326 35.73 -37.58 34.19
C SER A 326 37.03 -38.40 34.10
N PRO A 327 37.47 -38.86 32.92
CA PRO A 327 38.85 -39.27 32.67
C PRO A 327 39.71 -38.09 32.15
N PRO A 328 41.06 -38.19 32.19
CA PRO A 328 41.95 -37.04 32.08
C PRO A 328 42.25 -36.63 30.63
N ARG A 329 42.48 -35.32 30.48
CA ARG A 329 42.85 -34.61 29.25
C ARG A 329 44.39 -34.61 29.10
N PRO A 330 44.97 -34.93 27.92
CA PRO A 330 46.37 -34.65 27.67
C PRO A 330 46.56 -33.23 27.09
N SER A 331 47.61 -32.57 27.53
CA SER A 331 48.09 -31.25 27.06
C SER A 331 48.63 -31.32 25.62
N PRO A 332 48.52 -30.26 24.81
CA PRO A 332 49.23 -30.20 23.54
C PRO A 332 50.58 -29.50 23.67
N LEU A 333 51.57 -30.17 23.08
CA LEU A 333 52.93 -29.73 22.80
C LEU A 333 52.98 -28.58 21.80
N VAL A 334 53.95 -27.71 22.02
CA VAL A 334 54.47 -26.68 21.12
C VAL A 334 55.31 -27.35 20.02
N HIS A 335 55.03 -27.07 18.75
CA HIS A 335 56.05 -27.13 17.70
C HIS A 335 55.72 -26.18 16.54
N ALA A 336 56.72 -25.36 16.20
CA ALA A 336 56.81 -24.56 14.99
C ALA A 336 57.27 -25.42 13.80
N ALA A 337 56.76 -25.15 12.60
CA ALA A 337 57.45 -25.42 11.34
C ALA A 337 56.83 -24.63 10.16
N GLN A 338 57.71 -24.13 9.31
CA GLN A 338 57.51 -23.40 8.05
C GLN A 338 56.96 -24.27 6.89
N PRO A 339 56.59 -23.67 5.73
CA PRO A 339 55.75 -24.29 4.71
C PRO A 339 56.53 -24.97 3.59
N PRO A 340 55.85 -25.73 2.71
CA PRO A 340 56.28 -25.84 1.33
C PRO A 340 55.20 -25.40 0.33
N ALA A 341 55.68 -24.78 -0.75
CA ALA A 341 54.98 -24.54 -1.99
C ALA A 341 54.67 -25.86 -2.73
N SER A 342 53.57 -25.89 -3.49
CA SER A 342 53.56 -26.30 -4.90
C SER A 342 52.13 -26.33 -5.48
N SER A 343 52.07 -25.91 -6.73
CA SER A 343 51.00 -25.95 -7.73
C SER A 343 50.24 -27.28 -7.87
N ASN A 344 48.95 -27.24 -8.25
CA ASN A 344 48.55 -27.55 -9.64
C ASN A 344 47.06 -27.36 -9.96
N HIS A 345 46.84 -27.21 -11.26
CA HIS A 345 45.61 -27.00 -12.03
C HIS A 345 44.38 -27.86 -11.71
N GLY A 346 43.21 -27.21 -11.85
CA GLY A 346 41.92 -27.86 -12.07
C GLY A 346 40.91 -26.86 -12.63
N ARG A 347 40.86 -26.70 -13.96
CA ARG A 347 39.78 -26.03 -14.68
C ARG A 347 38.49 -26.84 -14.47
N SER A 348 37.42 -26.19 -14.04
CA SER A 348 36.07 -26.72 -14.15
C SER A 348 35.17 -25.60 -14.69
N GLU A 349 34.61 -25.84 -15.87
CA GLU A 349 33.61 -24.98 -16.52
C GLU A 349 32.31 -24.96 -15.71
N PRO A 350 31.60 -23.83 -15.61
CA PRO A 350 30.25 -23.79 -15.10
C PRO A 350 29.21 -24.01 -16.23
N PRO A 351 28.09 -24.70 -15.96
CA PRO A 351 27.02 -24.89 -16.93
C PRO A 351 26.14 -23.63 -17.08
N ALA A 352 25.45 -23.60 -18.22
CA ALA A 352 24.72 -22.50 -18.84
C ALA A 352 23.66 -21.79 -17.96
N HIS A 353 23.53 -20.50 -18.24
CA HIS A 353 22.59 -19.54 -17.68
C HIS A 353 21.12 -19.91 -17.94
N GLU A 354 20.31 -19.98 -16.87
CA GLU A 354 18.86 -19.78 -16.95
C GLU A 354 18.57 -18.28 -16.97
N ALA A 355 17.78 -17.84 -17.97
CA ALA A 355 17.42 -16.46 -18.19
C ALA A 355 16.54 -15.91 -17.05
N ALA A 356 17.05 -14.89 -16.34
CA ALA A 356 16.26 -14.10 -15.40
C ALA A 356 15.28 -13.17 -16.14
N PRO A 357 14.07 -12.91 -15.59
CA PRO A 357 13.08 -12.05 -16.21
C PRO A 357 13.54 -10.58 -16.24
N SER A 358 13.45 -9.97 -17.42
CA SER A 358 13.87 -8.59 -17.73
C SER A 358 13.14 -7.52 -16.90
N ALA A 359 13.92 -6.58 -16.36
CA ALA A 359 13.50 -5.39 -15.61
C ALA A 359 12.59 -4.42 -16.42
N ALA A 360 12.45 -4.63 -17.74
CA ALA A 360 11.63 -3.80 -18.62
C ALA A 360 10.13 -3.77 -18.24
N SER A 361 9.62 -4.82 -17.58
CA SER A 361 8.20 -4.88 -17.17
C SER A 361 7.83 -3.92 -16.03
N PHE A 362 8.80 -3.44 -15.24
CA PHE A 362 8.53 -2.60 -14.07
C PHE A 362 8.41 -1.11 -14.42
N LEU A 363 9.19 -0.63 -15.40
CA LEU A 363 9.19 0.78 -15.82
C LEU A 363 7.87 1.22 -16.47
N SER A 364 7.16 0.30 -17.14
CA SER A 364 5.88 0.60 -17.80
C SER A 364 4.74 0.91 -16.81
N SER A 365 4.87 0.55 -15.52
CA SER A 365 3.88 0.92 -14.47
C SER A 365 4.16 2.29 -13.82
N LEU A 366 5.34 2.88 -14.03
CA LEU A 366 5.73 4.19 -13.48
C LEU A 366 5.27 5.37 -14.34
N ASP A 367 5.02 5.16 -15.64
CA ASP A 367 4.60 6.21 -16.58
C ASP A 367 3.24 6.83 -16.25
N HIS A 368 2.36 6.13 -15.53
CA HIS A 368 1.06 6.66 -15.11
C HIS A 368 1.13 7.73 -14.01
N LEU A 369 2.28 7.94 -13.37
CA LEU A 369 2.48 8.95 -12.33
C LEU A 369 3.22 10.22 -12.81
N LEU A 370 3.62 10.28 -14.08
CA LEU A 370 4.46 11.35 -14.63
C LEU A 370 3.74 12.34 -15.57
N ASP A 371 2.41 12.30 -15.67
CA ASP A 371 1.66 13.23 -16.54
C ASP A 371 1.34 14.56 -15.82
N GLU A 372 2.32 15.46 -15.75
CA GLU A 372 2.08 16.90 -15.57
C GLU A 372 2.85 17.75 -16.59
N SER A 373 2.09 18.68 -17.16
CA SER A 373 2.36 19.68 -18.19
C SER A 373 3.73 20.39 -18.13
N ARG A 374 4.46 20.39 -19.27
CA ARG A 374 5.61 21.28 -19.50
C ARG A 374 5.19 22.76 -19.52
N PRO A 375 5.98 23.69 -18.96
CA PRO A 375 5.72 25.11 -19.13
C PRO A 375 6.12 25.59 -20.53
N VAL A 376 5.22 26.37 -21.13
CA VAL A 376 5.42 27.09 -22.39
C VAL A 376 6.35 28.28 -22.15
N ARG A 377 7.40 28.33 -22.98
CA ARG A 377 8.25 29.45 -23.38
C ARG A 377 7.74 30.85 -22.96
N ALA A 378 8.43 31.50 -22.02
CA ALA A 378 8.24 32.94 -21.77
C ALA A 378 9.00 33.74 -22.84
N SER A 379 8.23 34.47 -23.64
CA SER A 379 8.69 35.43 -24.62
C SER A 379 9.12 36.74 -23.95
N ARG A 380 10.34 37.16 -24.30
CA ARG A 380 10.88 38.52 -24.38
C ARG A 380 9.82 39.63 -24.35
N TRP A 381 9.88 40.47 -23.33
CA TRP A 381 9.30 41.83 -23.33
C TRP A 381 10.37 42.81 -22.88
N ASP A 382 10.73 43.70 -23.80
CA ASP A 382 11.41 44.96 -23.54
C ASP A 382 10.41 45.90 -22.86
N THR A 383 10.79 46.48 -21.73
CA THR A 383 10.32 47.80 -21.30
C THR A 383 11.48 48.54 -20.67
N GLN A 384 11.92 49.56 -21.40
CA GLN A 384 12.84 50.61 -21.03
C GLN A 384 11.99 51.79 -20.53
N SER A 385 12.22 52.28 -19.30
CA SER A 385 12.20 53.71 -18.93
C SER A 385 12.07 53.92 -17.40
N ASP A 386 12.96 54.77 -16.90
CA ASP A 386 12.83 55.66 -15.72
C ASP A 386 12.88 55.02 -14.32
N GLU A 387 13.61 55.50 -13.30
CA GLU A 387 14.39 56.72 -13.09
C GLU A 387 15.23 56.53 -11.80
N GLN A 388 16.38 57.21 -11.72
CA GLN A 388 16.99 57.77 -10.50
C GLN A 388 17.33 56.85 -9.31
N SER A 389 18.63 56.59 -9.10
CA SER A 389 19.30 56.96 -7.85
C SER A 389 20.81 56.94 -8.03
N SER A 390 21.41 58.09 -7.73
CA SER A 390 22.84 58.40 -7.63
C SER A 390 23.52 57.67 -6.47
N TYR A 391 24.81 57.32 -6.60
CA TYR A 391 25.91 57.76 -5.72
C TYR A 391 27.28 57.11 -6.09
N TYR A 392 28.26 57.98 -6.41
CA TYR A 392 29.76 57.92 -6.34
C TYR A 392 30.56 56.79 -7.03
N HIS A 393 31.37 57.12 -8.05
CA HIS A 393 32.85 57.39 -8.05
C HIS A 393 33.67 56.10 -7.80
N GLU A 394 34.68 55.70 -8.58
CA GLU A 394 35.84 56.44 -9.10
C GLU A 394 36.61 55.61 -10.16
N GLU A 395 37.25 56.32 -11.10
CA GLU A 395 38.53 56.05 -11.83
C GLU A 395 38.88 54.65 -12.38
N ALA A 396 39.08 54.57 -13.70
CA ALA A 396 40.44 54.57 -14.30
C ALA A 396 40.39 54.51 -15.84
N SER A 397 41.10 55.47 -16.43
CA SER A 397 41.41 55.66 -17.85
C SER A 397 42.42 54.63 -18.35
N TYR A 398 42.33 54.15 -19.61
CA TYR A 398 43.49 54.07 -20.54
C TYR A 398 43.07 53.61 -21.97
N MET A 399 43.39 54.49 -22.93
CA MET A 399 43.62 54.36 -24.37
C MET A 399 43.47 53.00 -25.09
N ASN A 400 42.71 52.96 -26.19
CA ASN A 400 43.29 53.09 -27.56
C ASN A 400 42.25 53.08 -28.69
N GLN A 401 42.55 53.88 -29.71
CA GLN A 401 41.76 54.22 -30.90
C GLN A 401 42.14 53.33 -32.13
N PRO A 402 41.54 53.52 -33.34
CA PRO A 402 40.99 52.45 -34.16
C PRO A 402 41.79 52.16 -35.44
N LEU A 403 41.54 51.01 -36.09
CA LEU A 403 41.79 50.85 -37.53
C LEU A 403 40.79 49.91 -38.21
N SER A 404 40.50 50.28 -39.45
CA SER A 404 39.42 49.84 -40.33
C SER A 404 39.83 48.68 -41.26
N SER A 405 38.87 47.78 -41.56
CA SER A 405 38.66 47.03 -42.83
C SER A 405 39.73 46.00 -43.29
N PRO A 406 39.49 45.11 -44.30
CA PRO A 406 38.24 44.57 -44.89
C PRO A 406 38.15 43.01 -44.90
N ARG A 407 36.97 42.50 -45.26
CA ARG A 407 36.66 41.10 -45.68
C ARG A 407 37.56 40.64 -46.86
N PRO A 408 37.78 39.31 -47.07
CA PRO A 408 36.88 38.54 -47.96
C PRO A 408 36.74 37.05 -47.61
N GLY A 409 35.70 36.37 -48.14
CA GLY A 409 35.64 34.91 -48.13
C GLY A 409 34.24 34.32 -48.33
N ALA A 410 33.73 34.36 -49.55
CA ALA A 410 32.55 33.61 -49.97
C ALA A 410 32.82 32.10 -49.92
N ARG A 411 31.97 31.32 -49.24
CA ARG A 411 31.97 29.84 -49.29
C ARG A 411 30.82 29.34 -50.15
N ARG A 412 31.19 28.51 -51.12
CA ARG A 412 30.38 27.72 -52.04
C ARG A 412 29.23 26.98 -51.34
N VAL A 413 28.04 27.09 -51.91
CA VAL A 413 26.93 26.15 -51.73
C VAL A 413 27.14 25.02 -52.74
N VAL A 414 27.25 23.79 -52.26
CA VAL A 414 27.21 22.56 -53.09
C VAL A 414 25.77 22.05 -53.02
N ALA A 415 25.07 22.08 -54.14
CA ALA A 415 23.76 21.47 -54.30
C ALA A 415 23.94 20.00 -54.72
N TYR A 416 23.37 19.07 -53.94
CA TYR A 416 23.14 17.70 -54.36
C TYR A 416 21.72 17.60 -54.91
N THR A 417 21.60 17.26 -56.19
CA THR A 417 20.34 16.85 -56.82
C THR A 417 20.25 15.33 -56.79
N GLU A 418 19.38 14.79 -55.93
CA GLU A 418 18.97 13.39 -55.99
C GLU A 418 17.64 13.26 -56.73
N THR A 419 17.60 12.33 -57.66
CA THR A 419 16.47 11.95 -58.51
C THR A 419 15.46 11.10 -57.74
N PRO A 420 14.13 11.32 -57.87
CA PRO A 420 13.15 10.47 -57.23
C PRO A 420 12.85 9.22 -58.07
N VAL A 421 12.91 8.06 -57.42
CA VAL A 421 12.49 6.76 -57.94
C VAL A 421 10.96 6.68 -57.91
N GLU A 422 10.32 6.63 -59.09
CA GLU A 422 8.89 6.37 -59.25
C GLU A 422 8.54 4.93 -58.87
N ARG A 423 7.61 4.75 -57.91
CA ARG A 423 6.88 3.50 -57.71
C ARG A 423 5.45 3.66 -58.22
N LYS A 424 5.11 2.84 -59.23
CA LYS A 424 3.77 2.74 -59.84
C LYS A 424 2.73 2.25 -58.82
N CYS A 425 1.61 2.96 -58.72
CA CYS A 425 0.37 2.46 -58.13
C CYS A 425 -0.60 2.05 -59.25
N LEU A 426 -1.20 0.86 -59.13
CA LEU A 426 -2.27 0.35 -60.00
C LEU A 426 -3.62 0.99 -59.66
N PRO A 427 -4.57 1.07 -60.61
CA PRO A 427 -5.85 1.76 -60.42
C PRO A 427 -6.88 0.82 -59.77
N HIS A 428 -7.68 1.34 -58.85
CA HIS A 428 -8.91 0.68 -58.43
C HIS A 428 -9.99 1.72 -58.14
N GLU A 429 -10.70 2.13 -59.20
CA GLU A 429 -12.06 2.64 -59.08
C GLU A 429 -12.99 1.62 -59.75
N ASP A 430 -13.96 1.11 -59.01
CA ASP A 430 -15.35 1.14 -59.46
C ASP A 430 -16.34 0.57 -58.44
N LYS A 431 -17.44 1.33 -58.29
CA LYS A 431 -18.80 0.99 -57.80
C LYS A 431 -18.94 0.48 -56.38
N TYR A 432 -19.65 1.20 -55.51
CA TYR A 432 -20.80 0.69 -54.73
C TYR A 432 -21.70 1.85 -54.25
N ALA A 433 -23.00 1.74 -54.51
CA ALA A 433 -24.03 2.68 -54.08
C ALA A 433 -24.31 2.49 -52.57
N LEU A 434 -24.50 3.60 -51.86
CA LEU A 434 -24.89 3.63 -50.45
C LEU A 434 -26.34 3.13 -50.32
N GLN A 435 -26.53 2.01 -49.63
CA GLN A 435 -27.85 1.49 -49.28
C GLN A 435 -28.25 2.05 -47.91
N GLU A 436 -29.33 2.83 -47.86
CA GLU A 436 -29.87 3.41 -46.63
C GLU A 436 -30.40 2.28 -45.70
N ILE A 437 -29.92 2.26 -44.46
CA ILE A 437 -30.32 1.26 -43.44
C ILE A 437 -31.63 1.72 -42.78
N PRO A 438 -32.69 0.89 -42.76
CA PRO A 438 -33.97 1.25 -42.16
C PRO A 438 -33.86 1.38 -40.64
N VAL A 439 -34.50 2.42 -40.10
CA VAL A 439 -34.55 2.74 -38.67
C VAL A 439 -35.39 1.67 -37.94
N GLY A 440 -34.71 0.77 -37.23
CA GLY A 440 -35.34 -0.33 -36.48
C GLY A 440 -34.49 -1.59 -36.32
N SER A 441 -33.29 -1.66 -36.94
CA SER A 441 -32.44 -2.85 -36.87
C SER A 441 -31.75 -3.01 -35.52
N THR A 442 -31.80 -4.22 -34.98
CA THR A 442 -30.91 -4.67 -33.89
C THR A 442 -29.45 -4.58 -34.34
N CYS A 443 -28.54 -4.23 -33.45
CA CYS A 443 -27.11 -4.22 -33.73
C CYS A 443 -26.63 -5.59 -34.21
N ASP A 444 -26.18 -5.71 -35.45
CA ASP A 444 -25.80 -7.00 -36.05
C ASP A 444 -24.60 -7.70 -35.38
N TYR A 445 -23.81 -6.98 -34.56
CA TYR A 445 -22.67 -7.56 -33.86
C TYR A 445 -23.09 -8.29 -32.56
N CYS A 446 -23.86 -7.62 -31.71
CA CYS A 446 -24.25 -8.13 -30.39
C CYS A 446 -25.74 -8.48 -30.27
N TYR A 447 -26.50 -8.30 -31.35
CA TYR A 447 -27.95 -8.52 -31.47
C TYR A 447 -28.81 -7.68 -30.51
N SER A 448 -28.26 -6.60 -29.96
CA SER A 448 -29.01 -5.68 -29.08
C SER A 448 -29.75 -4.62 -29.87
N SER A 449 -31.01 -4.36 -29.53
CA SER A 449 -31.80 -3.24 -30.09
C SER A 449 -31.48 -1.89 -29.46
N LYS A 450 -30.58 -1.83 -28.45
CA LYS A 450 -30.37 -0.61 -27.65
C LYS A 450 -29.40 0.40 -28.26
N HIS A 451 -28.67 0.03 -29.31
CA HIS A 451 -27.66 0.89 -29.91
C HIS A 451 -27.46 0.56 -31.39
N ALA A 452 -27.01 1.54 -32.16
CA ALA A 452 -26.55 1.32 -33.52
C ALA A 452 -25.19 0.60 -33.53
N LEU A 453 -24.86 -0.06 -34.64
CA LEU A 453 -23.63 -0.83 -34.80
C LEU A 453 -22.35 -0.01 -34.48
N ALA A 454 -22.31 1.25 -34.90
CA ALA A 454 -21.20 2.18 -34.62
C ALA A 454 -21.02 2.52 -33.13
N GLN A 455 -22.01 2.24 -32.29
CA GLN A 455 -22.00 2.48 -30.84
C GLN A 455 -21.93 1.17 -30.03
N CYS A 456 -21.73 0.02 -30.69
CA CYS A 456 -21.71 -1.27 -30.02
C CYS A 456 -20.47 -1.42 -29.13
N PRO A 457 -20.61 -1.52 -27.79
CA PRO A 457 -19.47 -1.63 -26.89
C PRO A 457 -18.65 -2.91 -27.12
N ALA A 458 -19.34 -4.00 -27.49
CA ALA A 458 -18.69 -5.27 -27.79
C ALA A 458 -17.84 -5.18 -29.07
N LEU A 459 -18.38 -4.59 -30.14
CA LEU A 459 -17.64 -4.40 -31.40
C LEU A 459 -16.43 -3.50 -31.19
N ILE A 460 -16.57 -2.40 -30.45
CA ILE A 460 -15.47 -1.48 -30.14
C ILE A 460 -14.39 -2.19 -29.31
N GLY A 461 -14.79 -2.99 -28.32
CA GLY A 461 -13.86 -3.76 -27.49
C GLY A 461 -13.09 -4.83 -28.28
N ASP A 462 -13.77 -5.51 -29.20
CA ASP A 462 -13.18 -6.56 -30.03
C ASP A 462 -12.30 -5.98 -31.14
N LEU A 463 -12.68 -4.84 -31.73
CA LEU A 463 -11.85 -4.07 -32.65
C LEU A 463 -10.52 -3.64 -32.01
N ARG A 464 -10.55 -3.14 -30.77
CA ARG A 464 -9.32 -2.75 -30.02
C ARG A 464 -8.42 -3.92 -29.66
N ARG A 465 -8.95 -5.14 -29.60
CA ARG A 465 -8.20 -6.35 -29.24
C ARG A 465 -7.82 -7.19 -30.44
N HIS A 466 -8.17 -6.76 -31.65
CA HIS A 466 -8.07 -7.55 -32.88
C HIS A 466 -8.79 -8.91 -32.77
N ARG A 467 -9.97 -8.92 -32.13
CA ARG A 467 -10.80 -10.11 -31.87
C ARG A 467 -12.20 -10.00 -32.46
N VAL A 468 -12.35 -9.26 -33.56
CA VAL A 468 -13.62 -9.23 -34.29
C VAL A 468 -13.94 -10.65 -34.78
N ARG A 469 -15.20 -11.08 -34.63
CA ARG A 469 -15.64 -12.41 -35.08
C ARG A 469 -15.26 -12.62 -36.55
N ALA A 470 -14.73 -13.80 -36.88
CA ALA A 470 -14.19 -14.11 -38.21
C ALA A 470 -15.17 -13.85 -39.37
N ASN A 471 -16.48 -14.00 -39.13
CA ASN A 471 -17.51 -13.82 -40.15
C ASN A 471 -18.12 -12.40 -40.18
N PHE A 472 -17.65 -11.50 -39.31
CA PHE A 472 -18.20 -10.16 -39.20
C PHE A 472 -17.36 -9.18 -40.03
N VAL A 473 -17.93 -8.69 -41.13
CA VAL A 473 -17.31 -7.67 -41.99
C VAL A 473 -17.56 -6.30 -41.38
N VAL A 474 -16.49 -5.63 -40.93
CA VAL A 474 -16.59 -4.28 -40.35
C VAL A 474 -17.00 -3.30 -41.46
N PRO A 475 -18.12 -2.57 -41.30
CA PRO A 475 -18.57 -1.64 -42.32
C PRO A 475 -17.52 -0.55 -42.60
N PRO A 476 -17.33 -0.16 -43.87
CA PRO A 476 -16.42 0.93 -44.22
C PRO A 476 -16.87 2.23 -43.52
N GLY A 477 -15.91 2.95 -42.95
CA GLY A 477 -16.16 4.19 -42.18
C GLY A 477 -16.40 3.98 -40.68
N LEU A 478 -16.54 2.74 -40.21
CA LEU A 478 -16.67 2.44 -38.78
C LEU A 478 -15.33 2.46 -38.04
N VAL A 479 -14.22 2.36 -38.77
CA VAL A 479 -12.86 2.47 -38.26
C VAL A 479 -12.11 3.50 -39.11
N CYS A 480 -11.42 4.43 -38.44
CA CYS A 480 -10.54 5.35 -39.13
C CYS A 480 -9.32 4.58 -39.68
N PRO A 481 -9.12 4.53 -41.02
CA PRO A 481 -7.99 3.82 -41.62
C PRO A 481 -6.64 4.41 -41.20
N TYR A 482 -6.57 5.70 -40.87
CA TYR A 482 -5.34 6.32 -40.37
C TYR A 482 -4.99 5.84 -38.96
N CYS A 483 -5.96 5.76 -38.05
CA CYS A 483 -5.72 5.26 -36.70
C CYS A 483 -5.42 3.76 -36.66
N ALA A 484 -5.98 3.00 -37.60
CA ALA A 484 -5.66 1.59 -37.78
C ALA A 484 -4.18 1.33 -38.12
N LEU A 485 -3.47 2.30 -38.72
CA LEU A 485 -2.03 2.18 -38.98
C LEU A 485 -1.16 2.20 -37.70
N PHE A 486 -1.74 2.59 -36.56
CA PHE A 486 -1.04 2.73 -35.28
C PHE A 486 -1.63 1.84 -34.19
N ASP A 487 -2.37 0.80 -34.58
CA ASP A 487 -3.10 -0.11 -33.68
C ASP A 487 -4.08 0.59 -32.72
N ASP A 488 -4.49 1.81 -33.07
CA ASP A 488 -5.27 2.69 -32.21
C ASP A 488 -6.71 2.74 -32.72
N VAL A 489 -7.42 1.62 -32.68
CA VAL A 489 -8.72 1.47 -33.36
C VAL A 489 -9.81 2.30 -32.67
N TYR A 490 -10.07 3.50 -33.17
CA TYR A 490 -11.18 4.36 -32.78
C TYR A 490 -12.25 4.42 -33.87
N ALA A 491 -13.51 4.31 -33.46
CA ALA A 491 -14.66 4.46 -34.33
C ALA A 491 -14.98 5.95 -34.56
N HIS A 492 -14.32 6.55 -35.55
CA HIS A 492 -14.65 7.87 -36.07
C HIS A 492 -14.37 7.90 -37.59
N ALA A 493 -15.07 8.80 -38.30
CA ALA A 493 -14.80 9.02 -39.71
C ALA A 493 -13.39 9.58 -39.90
N THR A 494 -12.69 9.21 -40.99
CA THR A 494 -11.34 9.69 -41.28
C THR A 494 -11.22 11.22 -41.23
N ALA A 495 -12.28 11.94 -41.63
CA ALA A 495 -12.34 13.40 -41.60
C ALA A 495 -12.34 13.98 -40.17
N ASP A 496 -12.79 13.22 -39.17
CA ASP A 496 -12.81 13.60 -37.74
C ASP A 496 -11.58 13.08 -36.98
N CYS A 497 -10.59 12.51 -37.67
CA CYS A 497 -9.42 11.93 -37.04
C CYS A 497 -8.47 13.01 -36.51
N THR A 498 -8.51 13.25 -35.20
CA THR A 498 -7.63 14.23 -34.53
C THR A 498 -6.16 13.90 -34.69
N ARG A 499 -5.80 12.62 -34.73
CA ARG A 499 -4.42 12.16 -34.97
C ARG A 499 -3.97 12.47 -36.39
N LEU A 500 -4.80 12.18 -37.40
CA LEU A 500 -4.55 12.56 -38.79
C LEU A 500 -4.41 14.07 -38.92
N GLY A 501 -5.31 14.86 -38.33
CA GLY A 501 -5.22 16.32 -38.33
C GLY A 501 -3.92 16.84 -37.70
N ALA A 502 -3.52 16.28 -36.55
CA ALA A 502 -2.28 16.64 -35.87
C ALA A 502 -1.02 16.23 -36.65
N ASP A 503 -1.02 15.06 -37.29
CA ASP A 503 0.11 14.58 -38.08
C ASP A 503 0.21 15.29 -39.43
N THR A 504 -0.91 15.65 -40.06
CA THR A 504 -0.95 16.56 -41.21
C THR A 504 -0.41 17.94 -40.84
N ALA A 505 -0.83 18.52 -39.71
CA ALA A 505 -0.33 19.82 -39.25
C ALA A 505 1.18 19.80 -38.93
N ARG A 506 1.72 18.64 -38.54
CA ARG A 506 3.16 18.44 -38.29
C ARG A 506 3.96 18.04 -39.54
N GLY A 507 3.33 17.95 -40.71
CA GLY A 507 3.97 17.54 -41.95
C GLY A 507 4.40 16.06 -41.98
N LYS A 508 3.83 15.23 -41.11
CA LYS A 508 4.13 13.79 -41.00
C LYS A 508 3.30 12.92 -41.96
N VAL A 509 2.26 13.50 -42.54
CA VAL A 509 1.38 12.81 -43.50
C VAL A 509 1.80 13.19 -44.91
N HIS A 510 2.05 12.19 -45.75
CA HIS A 510 2.42 12.43 -47.14
C HIS A 510 1.31 13.20 -47.87
N PRO A 511 1.61 14.21 -48.70
CA PRO A 511 0.61 15.05 -49.37
C PRO A 511 -0.41 14.30 -50.24
N SER A 512 -0.09 13.07 -50.65
CA SER A 512 -0.99 12.22 -51.44
C SER A 512 -2.08 11.52 -50.62
N TYR A 513 -2.06 11.59 -49.29
CA TYR A 513 -3.10 11.01 -48.45
C TYR A 513 -4.40 11.83 -48.55
N ARG A 514 -5.28 11.48 -49.50
CA ARG A 514 -6.60 12.12 -49.67
C ARG A 514 -7.63 11.47 -48.74
N ALA A 515 -7.99 12.16 -47.67
CA ALA A 515 -9.23 11.84 -46.94
C ALA A 515 -10.44 12.26 -47.79
N VAL A 516 -11.42 11.36 -47.95
CA VAL A 516 -12.68 11.65 -48.65
C VAL A 516 -13.45 12.71 -47.84
N ALA A 517 -13.55 13.92 -48.39
CA ALA A 517 -14.13 15.07 -47.71
C ALA A 517 -15.67 14.99 -47.74
N ILE A 518 -16.29 14.81 -46.58
CA ILE A 518 -17.70 15.14 -46.36
C ILE A 518 -17.75 16.55 -45.75
N ARG A 519 -18.58 17.43 -46.29
CA ARG A 519 -18.63 18.88 -45.99
C ARG A 519 -18.69 19.17 -44.46
N PRO A 520 -17.89 20.11 -43.93
CA PRO A 520 -17.89 20.42 -42.51
C PRO A 520 -19.02 21.39 -42.11
N SER A 521 -19.74 21.06 -41.03
CA SER A 521 -20.61 22.01 -40.31
C SER A 521 -19.77 22.91 -39.41
N GLN A 522 -19.95 24.22 -39.51
CA GLN A 522 -19.19 25.25 -38.78
C GLN A 522 -19.40 25.22 -37.26
N VAL A 523 -18.34 25.63 -36.56
CA VAL A 523 -18.18 25.92 -35.12
C VAL A 523 -17.99 24.69 -34.20
N ARG A 524 -16.73 24.30 -33.97
CA ARG A 524 -16.35 23.36 -32.90
C ARG A 524 -15.15 23.87 -32.11
N GLY A 525 -15.41 24.71 -31.12
CA GLY A 525 -14.44 25.10 -30.08
C GLY A 525 -15.13 25.78 -28.90
N CYS A 526 -14.51 25.74 -27.72
CA CYS A 526 -15.02 26.38 -26.51
C CYS A 526 -14.92 27.90 -26.62
N LEU A 527 -16.07 28.57 -26.79
CA LEU A 527 -16.15 30.03 -26.91
C LEU A 527 -15.60 30.79 -25.69
N TYR A 528 -15.51 30.16 -24.51
CA TYR A 528 -15.02 30.83 -23.31
C TYR A 528 -13.49 30.88 -23.22
N CYS A 529 -12.82 29.73 -23.39
CA CYS A 529 -11.37 29.66 -23.24
C CYS A 529 -10.61 29.55 -24.59
N GLY A 530 -11.33 29.49 -25.71
CA GLY A 530 -10.76 29.38 -27.06
C GLY A 530 -10.14 28.03 -27.38
N ALA A 531 -10.36 26.99 -26.58
CA ALA A 531 -9.79 25.67 -26.83
C ALA A 531 -10.73 24.79 -27.65
N ASP A 532 -10.18 24.11 -28.66
CA ASP A 532 -10.97 23.32 -29.61
C ASP A 532 -11.28 21.91 -29.11
N ASN A 533 -10.67 21.50 -28.00
CA ASN A 533 -10.74 20.14 -27.47
C ASN A 533 -11.94 19.88 -26.55
N HIS A 534 -12.77 20.88 -26.26
CA HIS A 534 -13.98 20.69 -25.47
C HIS A 534 -15.09 21.67 -25.84
N MET A 535 -16.33 21.30 -25.53
CA MET A 535 -17.47 22.19 -25.64
C MET A 535 -17.56 23.12 -24.44
N LEU A 536 -18.25 24.26 -24.60
CA LEU A 536 -18.48 25.23 -23.52
C LEU A 536 -18.99 24.57 -22.22
N THR A 537 -19.89 23.57 -22.33
CA THR A 537 -20.47 22.81 -21.21
C THR A 537 -19.48 22.01 -20.39
N ARG A 538 -18.26 21.80 -20.91
CA ARG A 538 -17.17 21.08 -20.26
C ARG A 538 -15.96 21.99 -19.98
N CYS A 539 -16.11 23.30 -20.13
CA CYS A 539 -15.02 24.23 -19.90
C CYS A 539 -14.72 24.39 -18.40
N PHE A 540 -13.63 23.78 -17.94
CA PHE A 540 -13.19 23.88 -16.56
C PHE A 540 -12.90 25.33 -16.15
N LYS A 541 -12.30 26.11 -17.05
CA LYS A 541 -12.02 27.54 -16.82
C LYS A 541 -13.30 28.34 -16.60
N LEU A 542 -14.34 28.12 -17.40
CA LEU A 542 -15.64 28.78 -17.21
C LEU A 542 -16.28 28.38 -15.87
N LEU A 543 -16.25 27.09 -15.52
CA LEU A 543 -16.78 26.61 -14.24
C LEU A 543 -16.04 27.22 -13.04
N GLN A 544 -14.72 27.35 -13.14
CA GLN A 544 -13.88 27.98 -12.12
C GLN A 544 -14.17 29.48 -12.01
N ASP A 545 -14.24 30.19 -13.13
CA ASP A 545 -14.51 31.62 -13.17
C ASP A 545 -15.92 31.95 -12.68
N MET A 546 -16.93 31.13 -13.01
CA MET A 546 -18.27 31.24 -12.42
C MET A 546 -18.23 31.04 -10.91
N ARG A 547 -17.50 30.02 -10.42
CA ARG A 547 -17.37 29.74 -8.98
C ARG A 547 -16.74 30.90 -8.21
N PHE A 548 -15.76 31.57 -8.80
CA PHE A 548 -15.08 32.70 -8.16
C PHE A 548 -15.69 34.06 -8.49
N LYS A 549 -16.83 34.11 -9.20
CA LYS A 549 -17.48 35.35 -9.66
C LYS A 549 -16.52 36.22 -10.51
N ARG A 550 -15.73 35.56 -11.36
CA ARG A 550 -14.70 36.11 -12.27
C ARG A 550 -14.97 35.80 -13.74
N VAL A 551 -16.21 35.53 -14.12
CA VAL A 551 -16.56 35.37 -15.54
C VAL A 551 -16.20 36.66 -16.26
N ARG A 552 -15.52 36.54 -17.41
CA ARG A 552 -15.14 37.71 -18.21
C ARG A 552 -16.39 38.58 -18.49
N SER A 553 -16.26 39.89 -18.37
CA SER A 553 -17.37 40.84 -18.52
C SER A 553 -17.98 40.86 -19.92
N ASP A 554 -17.23 40.42 -20.94
CA ASP A 554 -17.66 40.28 -22.33
C ASP A 554 -18.39 38.94 -22.60
N PHE A 555 -18.41 38.03 -21.63
CA PHE A 555 -18.94 36.68 -21.82
C PHE A 555 -20.29 36.48 -21.13
N VAL A 556 -21.34 36.33 -21.94
CA VAL A 556 -22.69 36.01 -21.45
C VAL A 556 -22.86 34.49 -21.36
N VAL A 557 -23.05 33.97 -20.15
CA VAL A 557 -23.34 32.54 -19.95
C VAL A 557 -24.70 32.21 -20.57
N PRO A 558 -24.79 31.22 -21.48
CA PRO A 558 -26.05 30.89 -22.12
C PRO A 558 -27.15 30.50 -21.13
N VAL A 559 -28.38 30.94 -21.39
CA VAL A 559 -29.55 30.55 -20.59
C VAL A 559 -29.73 29.04 -20.67
N GLY A 560 -29.89 28.38 -19.51
CA GLY A 560 -29.99 26.91 -19.41
C GLY A 560 -28.65 26.18 -19.28
N PHE A 561 -27.52 26.89 -19.26
CA PHE A 561 -26.20 26.28 -19.04
C PHE A 561 -26.05 25.65 -17.65
N LEU A 562 -26.65 26.26 -16.64
CA LEU A 562 -26.69 25.77 -15.26
C LEU A 562 -28.13 25.58 -14.82
N CYS A 563 -28.33 24.61 -13.93
CA CYS A 563 -29.58 24.47 -13.21
C CYS A 563 -29.80 25.71 -12.33
N SER A 564 -30.85 26.49 -12.60
CA SER A 564 -31.17 27.70 -11.84
C SER A 564 -31.40 27.42 -10.35
N TYR A 565 -31.91 26.23 -10.00
CA TYR A 565 -32.04 25.81 -8.60
C TYR A 565 -30.69 25.58 -7.92
N CYS A 566 -29.70 24.99 -8.61
CA CYS A 566 -28.37 24.78 -8.03
C CYS A 566 -27.59 26.09 -7.89
N LEU A 567 -27.84 27.04 -8.79
CA LEU A 567 -27.27 28.38 -8.72
C LEU A 567 -27.67 29.12 -7.43
N LEU A 568 -28.90 28.93 -6.93
CA LEU A 568 -29.36 29.52 -5.66
C LEU A 568 -28.52 29.07 -4.44
N PHE A 569 -27.80 27.96 -4.55
CA PHE A 569 -26.94 27.42 -3.50
C PHE A 569 -25.44 27.49 -3.87
N GLU A 570 -25.07 28.36 -4.81
CA GLU A 570 -23.70 28.51 -5.32
C GLU A 570 -23.07 27.18 -5.82
N HIS A 571 -23.90 26.28 -6.35
CA HIS A 571 -23.48 25.03 -6.95
C HIS A 571 -23.55 25.09 -8.48
N TYR A 572 -22.39 25.06 -9.12
CA TYR A 572 -22.23 25.20 -10.57
C TYR A 572 -22.23 23.83 -11.27
N TYR A 573 -23.37 23.13 -11.24
CA TYR A 573 -23.54 21.86 -11.96
C TYR A 573 -24.28 22.06 -13.27
N THR A 574 -23.74 21.50 -14.35
CA THR A 574 -24.33 21.48 -15.69
C THR A 574 -25.32 20.32 -15.82
N HIS A 575 -26.58 20.58 -15.51
CA HIS A 575 -27.68 19.63 -15.75
C HIS A 575 -28.99 20.38 -15.94
N ASP A 576 -29.93 19.75 -16.64
CA ASP A 576 -31.28 20.28 -16.81
C ASP A 576 -32.02 20.28 -15.47
N GLU A 577 -32.84 21.31 -15.22
CA GLU A 577 -33.66 21.44 -14.01
C GLU A 577 -34.55 20.21 -13.76
N SER A 578 -35.04 19.57 -14.83
CA SER A 578 -35.88 18.36 -14.77
C SER A 578 -35.16 17.15 -14.18
N VAL A 579 -33.82 17.11 -14.21
CA VAL A 579 -33.00 16.05 -13.63
C VAL A 579 -32.29 16.49 -12.35
N CYS A 580 -32.53 17.71 -11.88
CA CYS A 580 -31.92 18.23 -10.67
C CYS A 580 -32.44 17.49 -9.43
N LYS A 581 -31.58 16.64 -8.84
CA LYS A 581 -31.91 15.89 -7.62
C LYS A 581 -32.28 16.82 -6.47
N LYS A 582 -31.53 17.92 -6.25
CA LYS A 582 -31.81 18.88 -5.17
C LYS A 582 -33.18 19.54 -5.32
N LEU A 583 -33.57 19.89 -6.56
CA LEU A 583 -34.89 20.45 -6.83
C LEU A 583 -35.98 19.40 -6.58
N LYS A 584 -35.78 18.15 -7.01
CA LYS A 584 -36.72 17.04 -6.72
C LYS A 584 -36.88 16.78 -5.23
N ASP A 585 -35.77 16.73 -4.49
CA ASP A 585 -35.79 16.52 -3.04
C ASP A 585 -36.51 17.68 -2.33
N ALA A 586 -36.24 18.92 -2.74
CA ALA A 586 -36.91 20.10 -2.20
C ALA A 586 -38.41 20.14 -2.52
N LEU A 587 -38.80 19.71 -3.71
CA LEU A 587 -40.20 19.58 -4.11
C LEU A 587 -40.93 18.53 -3.27
N VAL A 588 -40.33 17.35 -3.09
CA VAL A 588 -40.90 16.28 -2.25
C VAL A 588 -41.01 16.71 -0.80
N ALA A 589 -40.02 17.46 -0.29
CA ALA A 589 -40.03 17.98 1.07
C ALA A 589 -40.98 19.17 1.28
N GLY A 590 -41.55 19.75 0.21
CA GLY A 590 -42.31 21.00 0.28
C GLY A 590 -41.46 22.21 0.69
N LYS A 591 -40.15 22.17 0.44
CA LYS A 591 -39.15 23.16 0.84
C LYS A 591 -38.36 23.69 -0.36
N VAL A 592 -39.06 24.12 -1.41
CA VAL A 592 -38.42 24.80 -2.55
C VAL A 592 -37.94 26.17 -2.09
N HIS A 593 -36.71 26.54 -2.46
CA HIS A 593 -36.16 27.86 -2.16
C HIS A 593 -37.10 28.97 -2.63
N LYS A 594 -37.40 29.95 -1.77
CA LYS A 594 -38.41 31.00 -2.00
C LYS A 594 -38.19 31.82 -3.29
N ASP A 595 -36.93 31.99 -3.68
CA ASP A 595 -36.54 32.78 -4.85
C ASP A 595 -36.50 31.95 -6.14
N PHE A 596 -36.85 30.67 -6.09
CA PHE A 596 -36.93 29.83 -7.27
C PHE A 596 -38.29 30.02 -7.98
N VAL A 597 -38.24 30.64 -9.15
CA VAL A 597 -39.39 30.76 -10.06
C VAL A 597 -39.18 29.79 -11.22
N LEU A 598 -40.15 28.90 -11.45
CA LEU A 598 -40.09 27.96 -12.57
C LEU A 598 -40.20 28.74 -13.89
N PRO A 599 -39.29 28.53 -14.86
CA PRO A 599 -39.36 29.22 -16.14
C PRO A 599 -40.70 28.96 -16.85
N PRO A 600 -41.34 30.00 -17.45
CA PRO A 600 -42.60 29.83 -18.16
C PRO A 600 -42.46 28.79 -19.29
N GLY A 601 -43.41 27.86 -19.37
CA GLY A 601 -43.42 26.79 -20.37
C GLY A 601 -42.79 25.46 -19.91
N LYS A 602 -42.18 25.38 -18.72
CA LYS A 602 -41.73 24.10 -18.13
C LYS A 602 -42.76 23.57 -17.14
N SER A 603 -43.16 22.29 -17.27
CA SER A 603 -44.05 21.64 -16.31
C SER A 603 -43.27 21.01 -15.15
N MET A 604 -43.79 21.13 -13.93
CA MET A 604 -43.23 20.48 -12.73
C MET A 604 -43.19 18.95 -12.89
N PRO A 605 -42.15 18.27 -12.37
CA PRO A 605 -42.19 16.82 -12.21
C PRO A 605 -43.40 16.42 -11.34
N LYS A 606 -44.28 15.55 -11.84
CA LYS A 606 -45.44 15.05 -11.07
C LYS A 606 -44.95 14.32 -9.81
N VAL A 607 -45.25 14.89 -8.64
CA VAL A 607 -45.02 14.23 -7.34
C VAL A 607 -46.22 13.31 -7.05
N PRO A 608 -46.03 12.01 -6.76
CA PRO A 608 -47.14 11.14 -6.40
C PRO A 608 -47.77 11.57 -5.06
N GLY A 609 -49.09 11.72 -5.06
CA GLY A 609 -49.86 12.34 -3.98
C GLY A 609 -49.79 11.58 -2.65
N ARG A 610 -49.65 12.35 -1.56
CA ARG A 610 -49.64 11.89 -0.17
C ARG A 610 -51.07 11.68 0.32
N VAL A 611 -51.50 10.42 0.49
CA VAL A 611 -52.79 10.10 1.13
C VAL A 611 -52.68 10.31 2.64
N VAL A 612 -53.58 11.11 3.21
CA VAL A 612 -53.73 11.37 4.65
C VAL A 612 -54.90 10.55 5.17
N SER A 613 -54.69 9.73 6.20
CA SER A 613 -55.74 9.18 7.10
C SER A 613 -55.05 8.65 8.37
N SER A 614 -55.33 9.19 9.57
CA SER A 614 -56.44 8.94 10.51
C SER A 614 -56.12 7.84 11.55
N ALA A 615 -56.37 8.15 12.84
CA ALA A 615 -55.94 7.48 14.08
C ALA A 615 -56.80 6.24 14.49
N PRO A 616 -56.79 5.76 15.76
CA PRO A 616 -55.81 4.87 16.39
C PRO A 616 -56.41 3.54 16.90
N SER A 617 -55.63 2.47 17.06
CA SER A 617 -56.04 1.31 17.88
C SER A 617 -54.94 0.79 18.79
N LEU A 618 -55.37 0.40 19.99
CA LEU A 618 -54.60 -0.05 21.15
C LEU A 618 -53.94 -1.43 20.98
N GLY A 619 -52.80 -1.61 21.65
CA GLY A 619 -52.15 -2.90 21.96
C GLY A 619 -50.77 -3.06 21.32
N PRO A 620 -49.69 -3.37 22.07
CA PRO A 620 -48.33 -3.44 21.52
C PRO A 620 -48.01 -4.85 20.98
N PRO A 621 -47.77 -5.02 19.67
CA PRO A 621 -47.02 -6.18 19.18
C PRO A 621 -45.52 -5.87 19.19
N LEU A 622 -44.73 -6.91 19.44
CA LEU A 622 -43.27 -6.94 19.35
C LEU A 622 -42.74 -6.31 18.05
N PRO A 623 -41.53 -5.73 18.04
CA PRO A 623 -41.00 -5.00 16.89
C PRO A 623 -40.90 -5.92 15.66
N ARG A 624 -41.78 -5.69 14.67
CA ARG A 624 -41.58 -6.22 13.32
C ARG A 624 -40.48 -5.42 12.64
N ASP A 625 -39.57 -6.17 12.03
CA ASP A 625 -38.44 -5.74 11.21
C ASP A 625 -38.83 -4.63 10.18
N PRO A 626 -38.18 -3.45 10.16
CA PRO A 626 -38.52 -2.34 9.26
C PRO A 626 -38.21 -2.59 7.77
N LEU A 627 -37.63 -3.73 7.41
CA LEU A 627 -37.01 -3.95 6.09
C LEU A 627 -37.94 -4.50 5.01
N GLY A 628 -39.25 -4.62 5.28
CA GLY A 628 -40.23 -5.18 4.34
C GLY A 628 -41.05 -4.18 3.51
N ARG A 629 -40.65 -2.90 3.40
CA ARG A 629 -41.38 -1.93 2.56
C ARG A 629 -40.84 -1.94 1.11
N PRO A 630 -41.70 -2.07 0.09
CA PRO A 630 -41.30 -2.08 -1.32
C PRO A 630 -40.66 -0.76 -1.80
N ASP A 631 -40.72 0.31 -0.99
CA ASP A 631 -40.13 1.63 -1.29
C ASP A 631 -38.80 1.90 -0.59
N ALA A 632 -38.22 0.91 0.11
CA ALA A 632 -36.97 1.09 0.84
C ALA A 632 -35.76 1.19 -0.09
N MET A 633 -35.06 2.32 -0.08
CA MET A 633 -33.76 2.46 -0.75
C MET A 633 -32.72 1.52 -0.12
N CYS A 634 -31.95 0.82 -0.96
CA CYS A 634 -30.79 0.08 -0.54
C CYS A 634 -29.87 0.96 0.30
N ALA A 635 -29.64 0.61 1.58
CA ALA A 635 -28.80 1.38 2.49
C ALA A 635 -27.34 1.53 2.03
N TYR A 636 -26.87 0.67 1.11
CA TYR A 636 -25.51 0.71 0.61
C TYR A 636 -25.31 1.60 -0.63
N CYS A 637 -26.11 1.36 -1.68
CA CYS A 637 -25.97 2.07 -2.95
C CYS A 637 -27.00 3.19 -3.16
N GLY A 638 -28.04 3.27 -2.33
CA GLY A 638 -29.12 4.25 -2.43
C GLY A 638 -30.15 3.96 -3.52
N ALA A 639 -30.09 2.82 -4.22
CA ALA A 639 -31.07 2.46 -5.24
C ALA A 639 -32.36 1.92 -4.62
N THR A 640 -33.51 2.29 -5.18
CA THR A 640 -34.84 1.82 -4.72
C THR A 640 -35.22 0.42 -5.22
N SER A 641 -34.44 -0.18 -6.11
CA SER A 641 -34.81 -1.43 -6.79
C SER A 641 -34.52 -2.71 -6.00
N HIS A 642 -33.80 -2.61 -4.88
CA HIS A 642 -33.38 -3.78 -4.11
C HIS A 642 -33.02 -3.41 -2.66
N THR A 643 -33.04 -4.40 -1.79
CA THR A 643 -32.58 -4.34 -0.41
C THR A 643 -31.06 -4.54 -0.32
N ALA A 644 -30.42 -4.14 0.78
CA ALA A 644 -28.95 -4.19 0.93
C ALA A 644 -28.36 -5.60 0.69
N ASN A 645 -29.03 -6.67 1.13
CA ASN A 645 -28.63 -8.06 0.86
C ASN A 645 -28.61 -8.45 -0.62
N LYS A 646 -29.30 -7.72 -1.49
CA LYS A 646 -29.36 -7.95 -2.94
C LYS A 646 -28.59 -6.89 -3.73
N CYS A 647 -27.78 -6.06 -3.07
CA CYS A 647 -27.08 -4.96 -3.70
C CYS A 647 -25.82 -5.43 -4.44
N PRO A 648 -25.77 -5.41 -5.79
CA PRO A 648 -24.62 -5.90 -6.53
C PRO A 648 -23.33 -5.16 -6.21
N ILE A 649 -23.43 -3.87 -5.82
CA ILE A 649 -22.28 -3.07 -5.39
C ILE A 649 -21.78 -3.53 -4.02
N LEU A 650 -22.68 -3.77 -3.05
CA LEU A 650 -22.28 -4.32 -1.75
C LEU A 650 -21.67 -5.71 -1.92
N LEU A 651 -22.30 -6.57 -2.73
CA LEU A 651 -21.78 -7.91 -3.01
C LEU A 651 -20.37 -7.86 -3.60
N GLY A 652 -20.12 -6.93 -4.55
CA GLY A 652 -18.80 -6.70 -5.12
C GLY A 652 -17.78 -6.14 -4.13
N ASP A 653 -18.19 -5.18 -3.30
CA ASP A 653 -17.31 -4.54 -2.31
C ASP A 653 -16.96 -5.49 -1.15
N VAL A 654 -17.90 -6.32 -0.68
CA VAL A 654 -17.61 -7.37 0.31
C VAL A 654 -16.67 -8.41 -0.27
N ARG A 655 -16.90 -8.88 -1.51
CA ARG A 655 -16.03 -9.85 -2.19
C ARG A 655 -14.60 -9.35 -2.38
N ASN A 656 -14.41 -8.04 -2.56
CA ASN A 656 -13.11 -7.42 -2.80
C ASN A 656 -12.49 -6.77 -1.54
N HIS A 657 -13.08 -6.96 -0.36
CA HIS A 657 -12.68 -6.30 0.89
C HIS A 657 -12.62 -4.76 0.81
N ARG A 658 -13.57 -4.16 0.09
CA ARG A 658 -13.69 -2.71 -0.19
C ARG A 658 -14.99 -2.11 0.34
N VAL A 659 -15.55 -2.68 1.41
CA VAL A 659 -16.77 -2.11 2.03
C VAL A 659 -16.48 -0.69 2.51
N ARG A 660 -17.34 0.27 2.11
CA ARG A 660 -17.21 1.68 2.51
C ARG A 660 -17.02 1.85 4.02
N ASN A 661 -16.09 2.73 4.41
CA ASN A 661 -15.87 3.07 5.81
C ASN A 661 -17.18 3.51 6.49
N GLY A 662 -17.49 2.88 7.63
CA GLY A 662 -18.70 3.15 8.41
C GLY A 662 -19.90 2.26 8.06
N PHE A 663 -19.84 1.46 7.00
CA PHE A 663 -20.89 0.48 6.71
C PHE A 663 -20.52 -0.89 7.32
N VAL A 664 -21.20 -1.27 8.39
CA VAL A 664 -21.07 -2.60 9.00
C VAL A 664 -21.95 -3.56 8.21
N VAL A 665 -21.35 -4.58 7.60
CA VAL A 665 -22.11 -5.63 6.90
C VAL A 665 -22.84 -6.45 7.95
N PRO A 666 -24.18 -6.45 7.97
CA PRO A 666 -24.93 -7.27 8.90
C PRO A 666 -24.58 -8.76 8.75
N PRO A 667 -24.45 -9.50 9.86
CA PRO A 667 -24.04 -10.90 9.86
C PRO A 667 -25.00 -11.82 9.09
N GLU A 668 -26.25 -11.41 8.90
CA GLU A 668 -27.24 -12.11 8.08
C GLU A 668 -26.95 -12.05 6.57
N TYR A 669 -26.07 -11.16 6.10
CA TYR A 669 -25.78 -11.03 4.67
C TYR A 669 -24.62 -11.90 4.21
N VAL A 670 -23.75 -12.34 5.11
CA VAL A 670 -22.57 -13.15 4.77
C VAL A 670 -22.47 -14.30 5.75
N CYS A 671 -22.29 -15.51 5.24
CA CYS A 671 -22.04 -16.65 6.11
C CYS A 671 -20.74 -16.43 6.92
N ALA A 672 -20.88 -16.22 8.23
CA ALA A 672 -19.75 -16.04 9.13
C ALA A 672 -18.76 -17.22 9.07
N TYR A 673 -19.25 -18.45 8.85
CA TYR A 673 -18.40 -19.64 8.66
C TYR A 673 -17.51 -19.54 7.42
N CYS A 674 -18.11 -19.28 6.25
CA CYS A 674 -17.34 -19.16 5.01
C CYS A 674 -16.33 -18.01 5.07
N HIS A 675 -16.73 -16.90 5.69
CA HIS A 675 -15.86 -15.73 5.83
C HIS A 675 -14.67 -16.01 6.78
N LEU A 676 -14.92 -16.60 7.96
CA LEU A 676 -13.88 -16.85 8.96
C LEU A 676 -12.98 -18.05 8.64
N VAL A 677 -13.57 -19.13 8.16
CA VAL A 677 -12.88 -20.42 8.03
C VAL A 677 -12.33 -20.61 6.62
N GLN A 678 -13.12 -20.27 5.60
CA GLN A 678 -12.77 -20.53 4.20
C GLN A 678 -12.18 -19.31 3.49
N ALA A 679 -12.11 -18.15 4.15
CA ALA A 679 -11.80 -16.86 3.54
C ALA A 679 -12.62 -16.60 2.25
N LYS A 680 -13.83 -17.15 2.19
CA LYS A 680 -14.77 -17.03 1.06
C LYS A 680 -16.00 -16.27 1.52
N VAL A 681 -16.34 -15.21 0.81
CA VAL A 681 -17.58 -14.49 1.02
C VAL A 681 -18.69 -15.24 0.27
N SER A 682 -19.54 -15.94 1.03
CA SER A 682 -20.71 -16.64 0.50
C SER A 682 -21.99 -16.02 1.04
N PHE A 683 -22.94 -15.74 0.16
CA PHE A 683 -24.21 -15.06 0.47
C PHE A 683 -25.32 -16.06 0.75
N HIS A 684 -25.19 -16.78 1.86
CA HIS A 684 -26.23 -17.63 2.42
C HIS A 684 -26.21 -17.49 3.94
N SER A 685 -27.30 -17.88 4.60
CA SER A 685 -27.34 -17.95 6.05
C SER A 685 -26.31 -18.97 6.55
N VAL A 686 -25.92 -18.86 7.82
CA VAL A 686 -25.10 -19.88 8.49
C VAL A 686 -25.80 -21.25 8.47
N SER A 687 -27.12 -21.29 8.69
CA SER A 687 -27.93 -22.50 8.67
C SER A 687 -27.96 -23.19 7.30
N ASP A 688 -27.79 -22.43 6.21
CA ASP A 688 -27.76 -22.94 4.84
C ASP A 688 -26.34 -23.16 4.32
N CYS A 689 -25.32 -23.04 5.17
CA CYS A 689 -23.93 -23.13 4.76
C CYS A 689 -23.53 -24.57 4.39
N PRO A 690 -23.22 -24.87 3.11
CA PRO A 690 -22.82 -26.22 2.71
C PRO A 690 -21.47 -26.60 3.32
N GLY A 691 -20.55 -25.64 3.48
CA GLY A 691 -19.26 -25.87 4.12
C GLY A 691 -19.39 -26.25 5.60
N LEU A 692 -20.19 -25.50 6.36
CA LEU A 692 -20.46 -25.81 7.76
C LEU A 692 -21.20 -27.14 7.89
N ARG A 693 -22.20 -27.40 7.04
CA ARG A 693 -22.93 -28.69 7.04
C ARG A 693 -21.98 -29.86 6.78
N ASN A 694 -21.07 -29.73 5.81
CA ASN A 694 -20.07 -30.74 5.50
C ASN A 694 -19.09 -30.95 6.66
N ASP A 695 -18.62 -29.87 7.27
CA ASP A 695 -17.67 -29.94 8.39
C ASP A 695 -18.35 -30.46 9.68
N MET A 696 -19.64 -30.20 9.87
CA MET A 696 -20.45 -30.83 10.91
C MET A 696 -20.62 -32.34 10.67
N LEU A 697 -20.89 -32.76 9.43
CA LEU A 697 -20.98 -34.19 9.05
C LEU A 697 -19.66 -34.93 9.31
N HIS A 698 -18.53 -34.29 9.04
CA HIS A 698 -17.19 -34.87 9.21
C HIS A 698 -16.54 -34.57 10.57
N ARG A 699 -17.25 -33.90 11.49
CA ARG A 699 -16.75 -33.51 12.82
C ARG A 699 -15.45 -32.71 12.78
N CYS A 700 -15.30 -31.86 11.77
CA CYS A 700 -14.12 -31.04 11.53
C CYS A 700 -14.45 -29.53 11.45
N VAL A 701 -15.49 -29.08 12.17
CA VAL A 701 -15.81 -27.66 12.29
C VAL A 701 -14.62 -26.93 12.91
N ASP A 702 -14.11 -25.92 12.21
CA ASP A 702 -12.95 -25.15 12.65
C ASP A 702 -13.19 -24.50 14.02
N ALA A 703 -12.27 -24.70 14.95
CA ALA A 703 -12.37 -24.24 16.33
C ALA A 703 -12.49 -22.71 16.49
N ARG A 704 -12.15 -21.94 15.44
CA ARG A 704 -12.32 -20.48 15.40
C ARG A 704 -13.79 -20.06 15.22
N TYR A 705 -14.65 -20.96 14.78
CA TYR A 705 -16.05 -20.66 14.54
C TYR A 705 -16.91 -20.95 15.78
N VAL A 706 -17.56 -19.91 16.31
CA VAL A 706 -18.53 -19.99 17.41
C VAL A 706 -19.93 -19.74 16.84
N HIS A 707 -20.88 -20.62 17.14
CA HIS A 707 -22.27 -20.43 16.73
C HIS A 707 -22.82 -19.10 17.31
N PRO A 708 -23.59 -18.29 16.56
CA PRO A 708 -24.09 -17.00 17.03
C PRO A 708 -24.83 -17.05 18.37
N ASP A 709 -25.44 -18.20 18.67
CA ASP A 709 -26.27 -18.40 19.87
C ASP A 709 -25.47 -18.88 21.08
N ASN A 710 -24.12 -18.96 20.98
CA ASN A 710 -23.22 -19.54 21.99
C ASN A 710 -23.57 -20.99 22.41
N THR A 711 -24.44 -21.67 21.66
CA THR A 711 -24.82 -23.05 21.92
C THR A 711 -23.63 -23.97 21.61
N PRO A 712 -23.15 -24.77 22.59
CA PRO A 712 -22.14 -25.78 22.31
C PRO A 712 -22.69 -26.79 21.29
N TRP A 713 -21.85 -27.20 20.35
CA TRP A 713 -22.24 -28.16 19.31
C TRP A 713 -22.76 -29.45 19.95
N PRO A 714 -23.87 -30.02 19.46
CA PRO A 714 -24.38 -31.28 19.99
C PRO A 714 -23.32 -32.37 19.83
N THR A 715 -22.71 -32.78 20.94
CA THR A 715 -21.97 -34.04 21.03
C THR A 715 -23.00 -35.15 20.97
N VAL A 716 -23.18 -35.73 19.78
CA VAL A 716 -24.11 -36.85 19.59
C VAL A 716 -23.67 -38.01 20.49
N GLN A 717 -24.49 -38.33 21.50
CA GLN A 717 -24.43 -39.59 22.24
C GLN A 717 -24.49 -40.74 21.23
N SER A 718 -23.57 -41.69 21.38
CA SER A 718 -23.46 -42.88 20.55
C SER A 718 -24.75 -43.70 20.58
N HIS A 719 -25.57 -43.61 19.54
CA HIS A 719 -26.52 -44.67 19.22
C HIS A 719 -25.72 -45.86 18.66
N ARG A 720 -25.47 -46.85 19.51
CA ARG A 720 -25.24 -48.24 19.08
C ARG A 720 -26.58 -48.97 19.19
N SER A 721 -27.09 -49.42 18.05
CA SER A 721 -28.02 -50.55 17.92
C SER A 721 -28.17 -50.83 16.44
N TRP A 722 -27.29 -51.68 15.91
CA TRP A 722 -27.56 -52.84 15.04
C TRP A 722 -26.40 -53.82 15.29
#